data_AF-A0A5C4JLA4-F1
#
_entry.id   AF-A0A5C4JLA4-F1
#
_cell.length_a   1.000
_cell.length_b   1.000
_cell.length_c   1.000
_cell.angle_alpha   90.00
_cell.angle_beta   90.00
_cell.angle_gamma   90.00
#
_symmetry.space_group_name_H-M   'P 1'
#
loop_
_entity.id
_entity.type
_entity.pdbx_description
1 polymer ?
#
loop_
_entity_poly.entity_id
_entity_poly.type
_entity_poly.pdbx_seq_one_letter_code
_entity_poly.pdbx_strand_id
1 'polypeptide(L)'
;MARAAWSRLGSPSEVTGARASGDAAVIAVGTSSGHLYLRRRTEAGWRWEHAGTPPGAVEVLDAALLAVEGSNAVTPVVVGDDLRVWLYRPGQAGAAPWIALGGVAPDEDLPFLAECGDITVSTSRGATALVVSSATGRPWIRPGVEPGATWSRLTPGGGLVAVELATALVSGASGEEPHFFALAQQPGGAGSRLRVAVLEDSAWTWIDLGGPAPGGALQTGGLSATSVRDGGGRLRACAVVRQMITGKVGMVTGSGRDWRWADLGRPPAQYAPASAVVAAKGPDPRPGDEPVVIARAGHHIWTRTRTGAWTDLGTTPQDVAVVDPATAREGVAADGRRRVWAAGVSWASDLWTFESDDAGVRWEDHGCPAPVISVPGVSVGPNMMHVVDGYGAVWSCQLWLNGPDGFVNPTGTWTYHGPPAAGVTAAVGVGVLNMEGSEPRPTWVFVVGSDGRLWARTAVDEEGEAAWSWVDHGAPADGPIRTGAAPVGVDFFGGPPAVHVLGDDGRLWMRRISGGDWRWSDRGVPQGQLIFAIVGAAAPEGEAGPRPVAAVVTGDGHLWISVPEGDSFRWSDLGMPSPAEKVVAGIGVETVADDSPAVDIVVVGSPSGQVWSHRWEPGKPGQWTAYGRPAGARVRGGVGTVRPPNEAGCFIAVIGNDQQVWVTWSTEPGTWTRWDPPQTAATVIAGKAVLLGKPCAVVLDEDRRVHVVTAATGERA
;
A
#
# COMPACT_ATOMS: atom_id res chain seq x y z
N MET A 1 -24.80 -1.97 -21.92
CA MET A 1 -23.98 -2.31 -20.76
C MET A 1 -24.13 -1.18 -19.79
N ALA A 2 -24.56 -1.45 -18.55
CA ALA A 2 -24.55 -0.41 -17.52
C ALA A 2 -23.11 0.03 -17.30
N ARG A 3 -22.88 1.33 -17.18
CA ARG A 3 -21.53 1.85 -17.00
C ARG A 3 -21.24 1.81 -15.50
N ALA A 4 -20.25 1.03 -15.08
CA ALA A 4 -19.75 1.07 -13.70
C ALA A 4 -18.58 2.05 -13.63
N ALA A 5 -18.52 2.83 -12.54
CA ALA A 5 -17.34 3.59 -12.16
C ALA A 5 -16.44 2.70 -11.31
N TRP A 6 -15.18 2.59 -11.72
CA TRP A 6 -14.14 1.87 -11.01
C TRP A 6 -13.11 2.86 -10.48
N SER A 7 -13.01 2.90 -9.16
CA SER A 7 -12.14 3.81 -8.45
C SER A 7 -10.99 3.04 -7.83
N ARG A 8 -9.79 3.17 -8.41
CA ARG A 8 -8.56 2.60 -7.85
C ARG A 8 -8.19 3.38 -6.59
N LEU A 9 -8.18 2.71 -5.45
CA LEU A 9 -7.68 3.25 -4.19
C LEU A 9 -6.24 2.81 -3.91
N GLY A 10 -5.76 1.83 -4.67
CA GLY A 10 -4.41 1.32 -4.57
C GLY A 10 -4.23 0.37 -3.38
N SER A 11 -3.09 0.46 -2.70
CA SER A 11 -2.78 -0.33 -1.51
C SER A 11 -1.86 0.47 -0.57
N PRO A 12 -1.89 0.23 0.76
CA PRO A 12 -0.94 0.83 1.70
C PRO A 12 0.54 0.59 1.34
N SER A 13 0.82 -0.44 0.53
CA SER A 13 2.17 -0.88 0.18
C SER A 13 2.59 -0.50 -1.24
N GLU A 14 1.86 0.38 -1.93
CA GLU A 14 2.32 0.91 -3.22
C GLU A 14 3.69 1.56 -3.07
N VAL A 15 4.64 1.14 -3.89
CA VAL A 15 6.01 1.64 -3.86
C VAL A 15 6.05 3.04 -4.45
N THR A 16 6.61 3.99 -3.70
CA THR A 16 6.77 5.38 -4.13
C THR A 16 8.23 5.74 -4.43
N GLY A 17 9.18 5.01 -3.84
CA GLY A 17 10.61 5.22 -4.05
C GLY A 17 11.45 4.01 -3.70
N ALA A 18 12.63 3.90 -4.31
CA ALA A 18 13.56 2.81 -4.08
C ALA A 18 15.03 3.28 -4.09
N ARG A 19 15.82 2.80 -3.13
CA ARG A 19 17.25 3.11 -2.98
C ARG A 19 18.01 1.82 -2.67
N ALA A 20 19.01 1.47 -3.47
CA ALA A 20 19.73 0.21 -3.31
C ALA A 20 21.11 0.40 -2.68
N SER A 21 21.56 -0.60 -1.93
CA SER A 21 22.91 -0.66 -1.37
C SER A 21 23.97 -0.74 -2.47
N GLY A 22 25.24 -0.53 -2.10
CA GLY A 22 26.36 -0.61 -3.05
C GLY A 22 26.55 -2.00 -3.66
N ASP A 23 26.26 -3.06 -2.91
CA ASP A 23 26.32 -4.46 -3.34
C ASP A 23 25.01 -4.99 -3.97
N ALA A 24 24.01 -4.13 -4.11
CA ALA A 24 22.66 -4.48 -4.58
C ALA A 24 21.98 -5.63 -3.80
N ALA A 25 22.40 -5.88 -2.54
CA ALA A 25 21.79 -6.90 -1.69
C ALA A 25 20.60 -6.38 -0.86
N VAL A 26 20.47 -5.06 -0.71
CA VAL A 26 19.40 -4.41 0.07
C VAL A 26 18.82 -3.26 -0.73
N ILE A 27 17.49 -3.17 -0.76
CA ILE A 27 16.76 -2.02 -1.33
C ILE A 27 15.87 -1.46 -0.21
N ALA A 28 16.08 -0.18 0.15
CA ALA A 28 15.15 0.59 0.95
C ALA A 28 14.01 1.08 0.06
N VAL A 29 12.79 0.90 0.53
CA VAL A 29 11.56 1.14 -0.22
C VAL A 29 10.62 1.98 0.62
N GLY A 30 10.28 3.17 0.12
CA GLY A 30 9.19 3.99 0.64
C GLY A 30 7.87 3.57 0.01
N THR A 31 6.78 3.72 0.76
CA THR A 31 5.43 3.34 0.30
C THR A 31 4.44 4.49 0.43
N SER A 32 3.29 4.37 -0.24
CA SER A 32 2.18 5.34 -0.20
C SER A 32 1.56 5.53 1.19
N SER A 33 1.75 4.57 2.09
CA SER A 33 1.39 4.71 3.51
C SER A 33 2.42 5.49 4.32
N GLY A 34 3.55 5.88 3.74
CA GLY A 34 4.65 6.53 4.45
C GLY A 34 5.59 5.57 5.18
N HIS A 35 5.37 4.26 5.12
CA HIS A 35 6.22 3.29 5.81
C HIS A 35 7.46 2.93 5.01
N LEU A 36 8.56 2.65 5.73
CA LEU A 36 9.77 2.05 5.18
C LEU A 36 9.68 0.52 5.18
N TYR A 37 10.07 -0.07 4.05
CA TYR A 37 10.33 -1.50 3.90
C TYR A 37 11.74 -1.74 3.36
N LEU A 38 12.32 -2.88 3.72
CA LEU A 38 13.60 -3.33 3.19
C LEU A 38 13.39 -4.61 2.37
N ARG A 39 13.84 -4.59 1.11
CA ARG A 39 13.97 -5.78 0.28
C ARG A 39 15.38 -6.31 0.42
N ARG A 40 15.56 -7.46 1.08
CA ARG A 40 16.89 -8.04 1.36
C ARG A 40 17.09 -9.36 0.63
N ARG A 41 18.26 -9.52 0.02
CA ARG A 41 18.67 -10.78 -0.60
C ARG A 41 19.17 -11.75 0.49
N THR A 42 18.70 -12.99 0.45
CA THR A 42 19.10 -14.10 1.32
C THR A 42 19.49 -15.31 0.48
N GLU A 43 19.99 -16.37 1.11
CA GLU A 43 20.25 -17.65 0.42
C GLU A 43 18.99 -18.24 -0.22
N ALA A 44 17.82 -18.03 0.38
CA ALA A 44 16.53 -18.48 -0.12
C ALA A 44 15.90 -17.54 -1.18
N GLY A 45 16.63 -16.51 -1.61
CA GLY A 45 16.12 -15.46 -2.48
C GLY A 45 15.78 -14.17 -1.72
N TRP A 46 14.95 -13.33 -2.31
CA TRP A 46 14.63 -12.03 -1.74
C TRP A 46 13.49 -12.09 -0.71
N ARG A 47 13.65 -11.36 0.40
CA ARG A 47 12.62 -11.21 1.45
C ARG A 47 12.29 -9.74 1.70
N TRP A 48 11.04 -9.48 2.03
CA TRP A 48 10.57 -8.18 2.49
C TRP A 48 10.63 -8.11 4.03
N GLU A 49 11.03 -6.96 4.56
CA GLU A 49 11.10 -6.65 5.99
C GLU A 49 10.40 -5.30 6.22
N HIS A 50 9.43 -5.27 7.13
CA HIS A 50 8.74 -4.04 7.53
C HIS A 50 9.55 -3.31 8.59
N ALA A 51 10.08 -2.14 8.25
CA ALA A 51 10.80 -1.29 9.21
C ALA A 51 9.87 -0.32 9.94
N GLY A 52 8.73 0.02 9.33
CA GLY A 52 7.72 0.92 9.90
C GLY A 52 8.04 2.40 9.66
N THR A 53 7.51 3.26 10.51
CA THR A 53 7.85 4.69 10.57
C THR A 53 8.67 5.00 11.83
N PRO A 54 9.50 6.05 11.81
CA PRO A 54 10.18 6.52 13.00
C PRO A 54 9.21 7.03 14.08
N PRO A 55 9.60 7.01 15.37
CA PRO A 55 8.76 7.52 16.46
C PRO A 55 8.39 9.00 16.27
N GLY A 56 7.09 9.29 16.25
CA GLY A 56 6.56 10.65 16.10
C GLY A 56 6.44 11.15 14.66
N ALA A 57 6.89 10.36 13.68
CA ALA A 57 6.67 10.61 12.26
C ALA A 57 5.46 9.80 11.76
N VAL A 58 4.64 10.41 10.90
CA VAL A 58 3.54 9.72 10.22
C VAL A 58 4.03 9.07 8.92
N GLU A 59 5.05 9.64 8.28
CA GLU A 59 5.63 9.11 7.05
C GLU A 59 7.15 9.29 6.99
N VAL A 60 7.78 8.45 6.16
CA VAL A 60 9.18 8.54 5.75
C VAL A 60 9.23 9.28 4.41
N LEU A 61 9.86 10.46 4.39
CA LEU A 61 9.99 11.29 3.21
C LEU A 61 11.06 10.76 2.24
N ASP A 62 12.23 10.39 2.76
CA ASP A 62 13.30 9.78 1.98
C ASP A 62 14.21 8.90 2.86
N ALA A 63 15.00 8.05 2.20
CA ALA A 63 15.92 7.13 2.86
C ALA A 63 17.28 7.06 2.15
N ALA A 64 18.35 7.08 2.95
CA ALA A 64 19.71 6.76 2.51
C ALA A 64 20.19 5.44 3.14
N LEU A 65 21.10 4.75 2.46
CA LEU A 65 21.64 3.47 2.91
C LEU A 65 23.11 3.61 3.30
N LEU A 66 23.41 3.42 4.59
CA LEU A 66 24.76 3.42 5.13
C LEU A 66 25.39 2.03 5.06
N ALA A 67 26.54 1.90 4.41
CA ALA A 67 27.36 0.71 4.56
C ALA A 67 28.00 0.68 5.95
N VAL A 68 27.92 -0.46 6.63
CA VAL A 68 28.63 -0.67 7.90
C VAL A 68 30.03 -1.17 7.59
N GLU A 69 31.04 -0.38 7.97
CA GLU A 69 32.45 -0.64 7.64
C GLU A 69 32.88 -2.05 8.08
N GLY A 70 33.54 -2.77 7.18
CA GLY A 70 33.99 -4.15 7.42
C GLY A 70 32.89 -5.22 7.35
N SER A 71 31.66 -4.88 6.94
CA SER A 71 30.56 -5.84 6.77
C SER A 71 29.73 -5.56 5.51
N ASN A 72 28.95 -6.54 5.07
CA ASN A 72 27.91 -6.35 4.04
C ASN A 72 26.59 -5.83 4.65
N ALA A 73 26.59 -5.47 5.94
CA ALA A 73 25.40 -4.95 6.58
C ALA A 73 25.18 -3.49 6.16
N VAL A 74 23.91 -3.16 5.93
CA VAL A 74 23.49 -1.82 5.53
C VAL A 74 22.44 -1.32 6.50
N THR A 75 22.61 -0.09 6.94
CA THR A 75 21.76 0.58 7.92
C THR A 75 21.00 1.73 7.24
N PRO A 76 19.66 1.68 7.16
CA PRO A 76 18.89 2.80 6.66
C PRO A 76 18.99 4.02 7.58
N VAL A 77 19.09 5.20 6.96
CA VAL A 77 18.87 6.50 7.60
C VAL A 77 17.71 7.13 6.89
N VAL A 78 16.73 7.63 7.63
CA VAL A 78 15.51 8.20 7.06
C VAL A 78 15.26 9.60 7.58
N VAL A 79 14.47 10.34 6.81
CA VAL A 79 13.87 11.61 7.24
C VAL A 79 12.38 11.36 7.42
N GLY A 80 11.85 11.67 8.61
CA GLY A 80 10.40 11.67 8.84
C GLY A 80 9.75 12.94 8.31
N ASP A 81 8.43 12.96 8.19
CA ASP A 81 7.64 14.20 8.00
C ASP A 81 7.78 15.21 9.15
N ASP A 82 8.17 14.74 10.32
CA ASP A 82 8.63 15.57 11.44
C ASP A 82 10.00 16.24 11.18
N LEU A 83 10.60 15.98 10.03
CA LEU A 83 11.92 16.45 9.56
C LEU A 83 13.07 16.09 10.50
N ARG A 84 12.86 15.10 11.35
CA ARG A 84 13.94 14.50 12.14
C ARG A 84 14.58 13.39 11.34
N VAL A 85 15.88 13.25 11.58
CA VAL A 85 16.67 12.20 10.95
C VAL A 85 16.80 11.03 11.92
N TRP A 86 16.57 9.83 11.41
CA TRP A 86 16.52 8.61 12.21
C TRP A 86 17.39 7.52 11.60
N LEU A 87 18.07 6.77 12.45
CA LEU A 87 18.86 5.61 12.07
C LEU A 87 18.11 4.33 12.43
N TYR A 88 17.92 3.42 11.48
CA TYR A 88 17.24 2.15 11.71
C TYR A 88 18.24 1.02 12.00
N ARG A 89 18.27 0.51 13.24
CA ARG A 89 19.09 -0.63 13.66
C ARG A 89 18.20 -1.76 14.21
N PRO A 90 17.92 -2.80 13.42
CA PRO A 90 17.13 -3.93 13.92
C PRO A 90 17.94 -4.74 14.96
N GLY A 91 17.27 -5.22 16.02
CA GLY A 91 17.80 -6.32 16.85
C GLY A 91 18.45 -5.98 18.20
N GLN A 92 18.30 -4.77 18.76
CA GLN A 92 18.60 -4.57 20.18
C GLN A 92 17.39 -4.96 21.04
N ALA A 93 17.44 -6.14 21.68
CA ALA A 93 16.38 -6.60 22.58
C ALA A 93 16.09 -5.56 23.66
N GLY A 94 14.85 -5.04 23.68
CA GLY A 94 14.40 -4.01 24.62
C GLY A 94 14.65 -2.55 24.20
N ALA A 95 15.26 -2.28 23.03
CA ALA A 95 15.43 -0.92 22.50
C ALA A 95 14.57 -0.71 21.23
N ALA A 96 14.03 0.50 21.07
CA ALA A 96 13.37 0.88 19.83
C ALA A 96 14.37 0.78 18.66
N PRO A 97 13.99 0.22 17.51
CA PRO A 97 14.90 0.05 16.37
C PRO A 97 15.34 1.38 15.75
N TRP A 98 14.67 2.47 16.11
CA TRP A 98 14.92 3.82 15.64
C TRP A 98 15.76 4.61 16.64
N ILE A 99 16.91 5.10 16.18
CA ILE A 99 17.80 5.98 16.95
C ILE A 99 17.68 7.38 16.37
N ALA A 100 17.21 8.33 17.19
CA ALA A 100 17.12 9.74 16.80
C ALA A 100 18.52 10.31 16.57
N LEU A 101 18.72 10.95 15.42
CA LEU A 101 19.94 11.70 15.08
C LEU A 101 19.74 13.22 15.23
N GLY A 102 18.61 13.62 15.83
CA GLY A 102 18.18 15.00 15.96
C GLY A 102 17.45 15.52 14.73
N GLY A 103 16.76 16.65 14.92
CA GLY A 103 16.11 17.38 13.84
C GLY A 103 16.96 18.56 13.38
N VAL A 104 16.73 18.95 12.14
CA VAL A 104 17.22 20.22 11.62
C VAL A 104 16.28 21.33 12.09
N ALA A 105 16.82 22.42 12.62
CA ALA A 105 15.97 23.53 13.08
C ALA A 105 15.14 24.08 11.89
N PRO A 106 13.82 24.26 12.04
CA PRO A 106 13.03 24.96 11.03
C PRO A 106 13.54 26.39 10.92
N ASP A 107 13.62 26.96 9.71
CA ASP A 107 13.79 28.41 9.62
C ASP A 107 12.42 29.04 9.90
N GLU A 108 12.31 29.81 10.97
CA GLU A 108 11.04 30.39 11.47
C GLU A 108 10.35 31.35 10.46
N ASP A 109 11.05 31.75 9.40
CA ASP A 109 10.62 32.80 8.45
C ASP A 109 10.20 32.31 7.05
N LEU A 110 10.21 31.00 6.78
CA LEU A 110 9.92 30.47 5.43
C LEU A 110 8.85 29.36 5.45
N PRO A 111 7.94 29.32 4.47
CA PRO A 111 6.91 28.28 4.40
C PRO A 111 7.53 26.91 4.14
N PHE A 112 6.86 25.86 4.64
CA PHE A 112 7.15 24.48 4.30
C PHE A 112 6.96 24.26 2.80
N LEU A 113 7.92 23.58 2.17
CA LEU A 113 7.85 23.18 0.78
C LEU A 113 7.74 21.65 0.72
N ALA A 114 6.68 21.16 0.09
CA ALA A 114 6.39 19.72 -0.01
C ALA A 114 7.47 18.92 -0.77
N GLU A 115 8.37 19.60 -1.48
CA GLU A 115 9.51 19.00 -2.20
C GLU A 115 10.77 18.84 -1.32
N CYS A 116 10.66 19.04 0.00
CA CYS A 116 11.79 18.99 0.94
C CYS A 116 11.82 17.70 1.78
N GLY A 117 12.95 17.40 2.43
CA GLY A 117 13.14 16.21 3.25
C GLY A 117 13.98 15.10 2.59
N ASP A 118 14.68 15.41 1.51
CA ASP A 118 15.59 14.50 0.82
C ASP A 118 16.88 14.28 1.64
N ILE A 119 17.45 13.07 1.61
CA ILE A 119 18.66 12.74 2.35
C ILE A 119 19.68 12.00 1.48
N THR A 120 20.94 12.40 1.62
CA THR A 120 22.05 11.70 0.98
C THR A 120 23.18 11.44 1.97
N VAL A 121 23.97 10.41 1.69
CA VAL A 121 25.10 10.02 2.51
C VAL A 121 26.35 9.77 1.68
N SER A 122 27.46 10.33 2.17
CA SER A 122 28.79 9.98 1.70
C SER A 122 29.57 9.25 2.79
N THR A 123 30.23 8.15 2.43
CA THR A 123 31.18 7.45 3.30
C THR A 123 32.53 7.34 2.58
N SER A 124 33.59 7.86 3.19
CA SER A 124 34.97 7.82 2.67
C SER A 124 35.93 7.47 3.80
N ARG A 125 36.69 6.37 3.66
CA ARG A 125 37.71 5.89 4.62
C ARG A 125 37.25 5.92 6.10
N GLY A 126 36.05 5.41 6.37
CA GLY A 126 35.46 5.38 7.72
C GLY A 126 34.80 6.69 8.19
N ALA A 127 34.99 7.80 7.48
CA ALA A 127 34.27 9.06 7.74
C ALA A 127 32.94 9.07 7.00
N THR A 128 31.84 9.30 7.72
CA THR A 128 30.50 9.42 7.16
C THR A 128 30.02 10.87 7.25
N ALA A 129 29.35 11.37 6.23
CA ALA A 129 28.67 12.65 6.24
C ALA A 129 27.23 12.49 5.74
N LEU A 130 26.27 12.97 6.54
CA LEU A 130 24.86 13.02 6.19
C LEU A 130 24.53 14.42 5.71
N VAL A 131 23.76 14.53 4.62
CA VAL A 131 23.20 15.80 4.16
C VAL A 131 21.70 15.66 3.96
N VAL A 132 20.93 16.61 4.49
CA VAL A 132 19.47 16.65 4.41
C VAL A 132 18.98 18.03 4.01
N SER A 133 17.84 18.12 3.33
CA SER A 133 17.13 19.39 3.10
C SER A 133 16.10 19.66 4.21
N SER A 134 16.13 20.87 4.79
CA SER A 134 15.14 21.30 5.81
C SER A 134 13.76 21.55 5.20
N ALA A 135 12.74 21.82 6.03
CA ALA A 135 11.39 22.24 5.63
C ALA A 135 11.36 23.31 4.51
N THR A 136 12.36 24.17 4.55
CA THR A 136 12.55 25.38 3.73
C THR A 136 13.52 25.13 2.58
N GLY A 137 13.91 23.87 2.37
CA GLY A 137 14.86 23.38 1.38
C GLY A 137 16.30 23.77 1.67
N ARG A 138 16.65 24.23 2.86
CA ARG A 138 18.05 24.57 3.13
C ARG A 138 18.86 23.30 3.42
N PRO A 139 20.03 23.10 2.80
CA PRO A 139 20.83 21.92 3.05
C PRO A 139 21.59 22.03 4.38
N TRP A 140 21.60 20.94 5.14
CA TRP A 140 22.32 20.79 6.41
C TRP A 140 23.20 19.56 6.36
N ILE A 141 24.36 19.63 7.01
CA ILE A 141 25.34 18.55 7.07
C ILE A 141 25.61 18.13 8.51
N ARG A 142 25.75 16.82 8.71
CA ARG A 142 26.17 16.21 9.98
C ARG A 142 27.33 15.25 9.77
N PRO A 143 28.46 15.40 10.48
CA PRO A 143 29.58 14.48 10.40
C PRO A 143 29.31 13.24 11.27
N GLY A 144 29.04 12.11 10.64
CA GLY A 144 28.83 10.82 11.30
C GLY A 144 27.41 10.58 11.80
N VAL A 145 27.21 9.39 12.36
CA VAL A 145 25.93 8.97 12.97
C VAL A 145 25.95 8.99 14.50
N GLU A 146 27.10 9.26 15.10
CA GLU A 146 27.29 9.16 16.55
C GLU A 146 26.46 10.20 17.31
N PRO A 147 25.94 9.88 18.52
CA PRO A 147 25.06 10.78 19.29
C PRO A 147 25.61 12.19 19.55
N GLY A 148 26.95 12.38 19.58
CA GLY A 148 27.59 13.69 19.78
C GLY A 148 27.73 14.55 18.52
N ALA A 149 27.42 14.03 17.34
CA ALA A 149 27.53 14.78 16.09
C ALA A 149 26.36 15.77 15.92
N THR A 150 26.69 17.02 15.59
CA THR A 150 25.71 18.11 15.42
C THR A 150 25.44 18.43 13.96
N TRP A 151 24.22 18.90 13.70
CA TRP A 151 23.84 19.46 12.41
C TRP A 151 24.42 20.87 12.26
N SER A 152 24.99 21.15 11.10
CA SER A 152 25.49 22.47 10.72
C SER A 152 24.96 22.84 9.34
N ARG A 153 24.68 24.12 9.14
CA ARG A 153 24.09 24.59 7.89
C ARG A 153 25.13 24.65 6.77
N LEU A 154 24.81 24.09 5.61
CA LEU A 154 25.59 24.30 4.39
C LEU A 154 25.18 25.63 3.76
N THR A 155 25.54 26.75 4.40
CA THR A 155 25.02 28.08 4.05
C THR A 155 25.20 28.39 2.56
N PRO A 156 24.11 28.45 1.78
CA PRO A 156 24.19 28.91 0.42
C PRO A 156 24.29 30.43 0.40
N GLY A 157 25.22 30.99 -0.38
CA GLY A 157 25.09 32.38 -0.78
C GLY A 157 23.76 32.56 -1.52
N GLY A 158 22.85 33.39 -0.98
CA GLY A 158 21.67 33.90 -1.69
C GLY A 158 20.34 33.16 -1.54
N GLY A 159 19.99 32.63 -0.35
CA GLY A 159 18.60 32.26 -0.03
C GLY A 159 18.02 31.05 -0.77
N LEU A 160 18.86 30.10 -1.18
CA LEU A 160 18.49 28.93 -1.98
C LEU A 160 17.61 27.91 -1.26
N VAL A 161 16.79 27.22 -2.06
CA VAL A 161 16.00 26.04 -1.71
C VAL A 161 16.49 24.84 -2.52
N ALA A 162 17.19 23.89 -1.89
CA ALA A 162 17.53 22.58 -2.44
C ALA A 162 16.32 21.65 -2.32
N VAL A 163 15.82 21.20 -3.48
CA VAL A 163 14.65 20.30 -3.60
C VAL A 163 15.06 18.85 -3.84
N GLU A 164 16.30 18.63 -4.29
CA GLU A 164 16.92 17.30 -4.44
C GLU A 164 18.40 17.37 -4.11
N LEU A 165 18.92 16.27 -3.59
CA LEU A 165 20.28 16.07 -3.14
C LEU A 165 20.86 14.78 -3.74
N ALA A 166 22.13 14.84 -4.10
CA ALA A 166 22.90 13.65 -4.44
C ALA A 166 24.36 13.85 -4.01
N THR A 167 25.12 12.77 -3.94
CA THR A 167 26.52 12.86 -3.53
C THR A 167 27.44 12.00 -4.38
N ALA A 168 28.69 12.45 -4.48
CA ALA A 168 29.78 11.73 -5.10
C ALA A 168 31.09 12.09 -4.39
N LEU A 169 32.05 11.19 -4.42
CA LEU A 169 33.43 11.42 -3.97
C LEU A 169 34.31 11.96 -5.11
N VAL A 170 35.30 12.78 -4.76
CA VAL A 170 36.35 13.27 -5.66
C VAL A 170 37.74 13.14 -5.04
N SER A 171 38.78 13.16 -5.86
CA SER A 171 40.15 13.27 -5.34
C SER A 171 40.45 14.70 -4.91
N GLY A 172 40.69 14.88 -3.61
CA GLY A 172 41.10 16.12 -2.96
C GLY A 172 42.52 16.06 -2.40
N ALA A 173 42.94 17.13 -1.73
CA ALA A 173 44.30 17.29 -1.20
C ALA A 173 44.61 16.30 -0.05
N SER A 174 43.56 15.91 0.69
CA SER A 174 43.64 15.04 1.86
C SER A 174 43.23 13.58 1.58
N GLY A 175 42.85 13.26 0.34
CA GLY A 175 42.33 11.93 -0.03
C GLY A 175 41.08 12.03 -0.89
N GLU A 176 40.04 11.26 -0.53
CA GLU A 176 38.74 11.30 -1.21
C GLU A 176 37.78 12.19 -0.41
N GLU A 177 37.30 13.26 -1.05
CA GLU A 177 36.47 14.31 -0.45
C GLU A 177 35.06 14.26 -1.04
N PRO A 178 34.00 14.49 -0.23
CA PRO A 178 32.63 14.49 -0.72
C PRO A 178 32.28 15.77 -1.46
N HIS A 179 31.57 15.61 -2.56
CA HIS A 179 30.80 16.64 -3.24
C HIS A 179 29.31 16.37 -3.04
N PHE A 180 28.55 17.42 -2.74
CA PHE A 180 27.10 17.34 -2.59
C PHE A 180 26.43 18.14 -3.69
N PHE A 181 25.70 17.46 -4.56
CA PHE A 181 24.90 18.09 -5.60
C PHE A 181 23.55 18.48 -5.03
N ALA A 182 23.05 19.62 -5.47
CA ALA A 182 21.68 20.03 -5.20
C ALA A 182 21.03 20.54 -6.47
N LEU A 183 19.80 20.12 -6.71
CA LEU A 183 18.91 20.85 -7.60
C LEU A 183 18.26 21.96 -6.78
N ALA A 184 18.58 23.22 -7.08
CA ALA A 184 18.20 24.36 -6.28
C ALA A 184 17.26 25.31 -7.03
N GLN A 185 16.20 25.74 -6.35
CA GLN A 185 15.27 26.77 -6.81
C GLN A 185 15.55 28.11 -6.11
N GLN A 186 15.25 29.20 -6.80
CA GLN A 186 15.25 30.55 -6.23
C GLN A 186 13.86 30.83 -5.64
N PRO A 187 13.74 31.45 -4.45
CA PRO A 187 12.46 31.87 -3.91
C PRO A 187 11.71 32.76 -4.92
N GLY A 188 10.54 32.32 -5.39
CA GLY A 188 9.71 33.05 -6.36
C GLY A 188 10.13 32.95 -7.83
N GLY A 189 11.12 32.12 -8.19
CA GLY A 189 11.57 31.91 -9.56
C GLY A 189 11.13 30.56 -10.14
N ALA A 190 10.76 30.52 -11.43
CA ALA A 190 10.24 29.32 -12.11
C ALA A 190 11.34 28.39 -12.69
N GLY A 191 12.56 28.37 -12.15
CA GLY A 191 13.68 27.64 -12.74
C GLY A 191 14.65 27.02 -11.74
N SER A 192 14.80 25.70 -11.83
CA SER A 192 15.79 24.93 -11.08
C SER A 192 17.19 25.04 -11.70
N ARG A 193 18.22 25.16 -10.85
CA ARG A 193 19.63 25.18 -11.22
C ARG A 193 20.39 24.06 -10.54
N LEU A 194 21.33 23.45 -11.25
CA LEU A 194 22.21 22.44 -10.67
C LEU A 194 23.39 23.14 -9.96
N ARG A 195 23.61 22.79 -8.70
CA ARG A 195 24.71 23.30 -7.89
C ARG A 195 25.46 22.16 -7.23
N VAL A 196 26.68 22.46 -6.81
CA VAL A 196 27.50 21.53 -6.04
C VAL A 196 28.17 22.26 -4.87
N ALA A 197 28.08 21.69 -3.68
CA ALA A 197 28.87 22.09 -2.54
C ALA A 197 30.20 21.34 -2.56
N VAL A 198 31.29 22.09 -2.51
CA VAL A 198 32.66 21.58 -2.45
C VAL A 198 33.34 22.07 -1.18
N LEU A 199 34.21 21.26 -0.61
CA LEU A 199 34.99 21.65 0.57
C LEU A 199 36.29 22.33 0.10
N GLU A 200 36.39 23.64 0.31
CA GLU A 200 37.57 24.46 -0.01
C GLU A 200 38.08 25.12 1.28
N ASP A 201 39.35 24.93 1.63
CA ASP A 201 39.98 25.52 2.82
C ASP A 201 39.20 25.31 4.14
N SER A 202 38.65 24.10 4.32
CA SER A 202 37.79 23.73 5.46
C SER A 202 36.43 24.44 5.52
N ALA A 203 36.02 25.10 4.43
CA ALA A 203 34.72 25.76 4.29
C ALA A 203 33.94 25.18 3.09
N TRP A 204 32.63 24.99 3.28
CA TRP A 204 31.74 24.55 2.21
C TRP A 204 31.39 25.72 1.28
N THR A 205 31.72 25.58 0.00
CA THR A 205 31.44 26.57 -1.04
C THR A 205 30.48 26.01 -2.07
N TRP A 206 29.37 26.71 -2.31
CA TRP A 206 28.43 26.36 -3.38
C TRP A 206 28.88 26.94 -4.72
N ILE A 207 29.04 26.07 -5.70
CA ILE A 207 29.34 26.43 -7.09
C ILE A 207 28.06 26.25 -7.90
N ASP A 208 27.64 27.33 -8.59
CA ASP A 208 26.58 27.24 -9.60
C ASP A 208 27.19 26.60 -10.85
N LEU A 209 26.73 25.38 -11.17
CA LEU A 209 27.20 24.68 -12.36
C LEU A 209 26.55 25.27 -13.63
N GLY A 210 25.57 26.17 -13.49
CA GLY A 210 24.78 26.72 -14.57
C GLY A 210 23.57 25.87 -14.91
N GLY A 211 22.84 26.30 -15.95
CA GLY A 211 21.77 25.53 -16.58
C GLY A 211 22.23 24.90 -17.89
N PRO A 212 21.40 24.05 -18.51
CA PRO A 212 21.59 23.63 -19.90
C PRO A 212 21.69 24.85 -20.84
N ALA A 213 21.99 24.60 -22.12
CA ALA A 213 21.90 25.61 -23.18
C ALA A 213 20.59 26.43 -23.08
N PRO A 214 20.56 27.69 -23.56
CA PRO A 214 19.41 28.59 -23.40
C PRO A 214 18.08 27.92 -23.75
N GLY A 215 17.13 27.88 -22.79
CA GLY A 215 15.79 27.30 -22.96
C GLY A 215 15.53 25.94 -22.30
N GLY A 216 16.53 25.32 -21.63
CA GLY A 216 16.33 24.08 -20.86
C GLY A 216 16.11 24.33 -19.37
N ALA A 217 14.86 24.31 -18.88
CA ALA A 217 14.61 24.22 -17.44
C ALA A 217 14.92 22.80 -16.94
N LEU A 218 15.57 22.68 -15.77
CA LEU A 218 15.82 21.37 -15.14
C LEU A 218 14.56 20.86 -14.43
N GLN A 219 14.31 19.56 -14.52
CA GLN A 219 13.19 18.89 -13.89
C GLN A 219 13.59 18.27 -12.55
N THR A 220 12.69 18.37 -11.57
CA THR A 220 12.77 17.62 -10.30
C THR A 220 12.39 16.14 -10.47
N GLY A 221 12.83 15.28 -9.56
CA GLY A 221 12.69 13.82 -9.58
C GLY A 221 13.69 13.13 -10.51
N GLY A 222 14.91 13.64 -10.64
CA GLY A 222 15.85 13.14 -11.66
C GLY A 222 17.33 13.45 -11.43
N LEU A 223 17.72 13.95 -10.25
CA LEU A 223 19.12 14.11 -9.88
C LEU A 223 19.71 12.77 -9.42
N SER A 224 20.83 12.38 -10.03
CA SER A 224 21.59 11.19 -9.64
C SER A 224 23.09 11.47 -9.79
N ALA A 225 23.91 11.03 -8.84
CA ALA A 225 25.35 11.29 -8.86
C ALA A 225 26.19 10.05 -8.52
N THR A 226 27.42 10.02 -9.03
CA THR A 226 28.44 9.01 -8.74
C THR A 226 29.87 9.53 -8.97
N SER A 227 30.85 8.71 -8.65
CA SER A 227 32.27 8.97 -8.86
C SER A 227 32.85 8.11 -9.98
N VAL A 228 33.72 8.69 -10.80
CA VAL A 228 34.44 7.99 -11.88
C VAL A 228 35.93 8.35 -11.85
N ARG A 229 36.82 7.44 -12.23
CA ARG A 229 38.25 7.76 -12.40
C ARG A 229 38.56 8.17 -13.83
N ASP A 230 39.21 9.32 -14.01
CA ASP A 230 39.71 9.70 -15.32
C ASP A 230 40.91 8.82 -15.76
N GLY A 231 41.40 9.02 -16.98
CA GLY A 231 42.53 8.24 -17.51
C GLY A 231 43.84 8.40 -16.72
N GLY A 232 43.94 9.43 -15.87
CA GLY A 232 45.04 9.62 -14.94
C GLY A 232 44.81 8.99 -13.55
N GLY A 233 43.70 8.27 -13.36
CA GLY A 233 43.33 7.66 -12.07
C GLY A 233 42.72 8.62 -11.05
N ARG A 234 42.50 9.90 -11.42
CA ARG A 234 41.91 10.90 -10.52
C ARG A 234 40.40 10.70 -10.46
N LEU A 235 39.87 10.63 -9.24
CA LEU A 235 38.44 10.53 -9.00
C LEU A 235 37.75 11.86 -9.27
N ARG A 236 36.71 11.83 -10.10
CA ARG A 236 35.85 12.95 -10.48
C ARG A 236 34.41 12.64 -10.15
N ALA A 237 33.66 13.66 -9.76
CA ALA A 237 32.23 13.54 -9.55
C ALA A 237 31.50 13.65 -10.89
N CYS A 238 30.41 12.91 -11.02
CA CYS A 238 29.53 12.89 -12.16
C CYS A 238 28.10 13.00 -11.66
N ALA A 239 27.31 13.90 -12.23
CA ALA A 239 25.88 13.98 -11.95
C ALA A 239 25.08 14.04 -13.25
N VAL A 240 23.90 13.43 -13.23
CA VAL A 240 22.93 13.41 -14.33
C VAL A 240 21.68 14.14 -13.89
N VAL A 241 21.12 14.93 -14.81
CA VAL A 241 19.88 15.67 -14.65
C VAL A 241 19.07 15.63 -15.92
N ARG A 242 17.75 15.77 -15.79
CA ARG A 242 16.83 15.83 -16.92
C ARG A 242 16.40 17.28 -17.21
N GLN A 243 16.26 17.59 -18.49
CA GLN A 243 15.76 18.87 -18.97
C GLN A 243 14.28 18.75 -19.33
N MET A 244 13.42 19.53 -18.66
CA MET A 244 11.97 19.49 -18.79
C MET A 244 11.52 19.83 -20.22
N ILE A 245 11.96 20.99 -20.74
CA ILE A 245 11.46 21.56 -22.00
C ILE A 245 12.01 20.80 -23.22
N THR A 246 13.28 20.45 -23.19
CA THR A 246 13.96 19.83 -24.33
C THR A 246 13.83 18.30 -24.33
N GLY A 247 13.45 17.69 -23.20
CA GLY A 247 13.43 16.24 -23.02
C GLY A 247 14.82 15.60 -23.16
N LYS A 248 15.89 16.35 -22.91
CA LYS A 248 17.27 15.86 -23.00
C LYS A 248 17.79 15.43 -21.63
N VAL A 249 18.77 14.54 -21.65
CA VAL A 249 19.56 14.17 -20.47
C VAL A 249 20.88 14.94 -20.50
N GLY A 250 21.13 15.71 -19.44
CA GLY A 250 22.38 16.42 -19.22
C GLY A 250 23.28 15.67 -18.24
N MET A 251 24.58 15.79 -18.42
CA MET A 251 25.59 15.26 -17.50
C MET A 251 26.61 16.34 -17.17
N VAL A 252 26.98 16.45 -15.90
CA VAL A 252 28.14 17.23 -15.45
C VAL A 252 29.22 16.31 -14.92
N THR A 253 30.48 16.59 -15.25
CA THR A 253 31.63 15.87 -14.69
C THR A 253 32.70 16.86 -14.27
N GLY A 254 33.28 16.69 -13.08
CA GLY A 254 34.24 17.64 -12.56
C GLY A 254 34.79 17.34 -11.17
N SER A 255 35.64 18.24 -10.70
CA SER A 255 36.22 18.25 -9.35
C SER A 255 36.61 19.67 -8.96
N GLY A 256 36.46 20.06 -7.70
CA GLY A 256 36.69 21.44 -7.25
C GLY A 256 35.88 22.44 -8.08
N ARG A 257 36.56 23.34 -8.81
CA ARG A 257 35.95 24.34 -9.70
C ARG A 257 35.99 24.00 -11.19
N ASP A 258 36.60 22.88 -11.59
CA ASP A 258 36.64 22.45 -12.99
C ASP A 258 35.46 21.52 -13.30
N TRP A 259 34.43 22.08 -13.95
CA TRP A 259 33.20 21.37 -14.31
C TRP A 259 32.92 21.47 -15.79
N ARG A 260 32.47 20.36 -16.37
CA ARG A 260 32.13 20.27 -17.79
C ARG A 260 30.74 19.69 -17.96
N TRP A 261 29.91 20.40 -18.73
CA TRP A 261 28.63 19.91 -19.20
C TRP A 261 28.80 19.06 -20.45
N ALA A 262 28.03 17.98 -20.51
CA ALA A 262 27.80 17.17 -21.69
C ALA A 262 26.29 17.04 -21.94
N ASP A 263 25.85 17.35 -23.15
CA ASP A 263 24.50 17.04 -23.62
C ASP A 263 24.50 15.61 -24.15
N LEU A 264 23.82 14.70 -23.44
CA LEU A 264 23.70 13.31 -23.87
C LEU A 264 22.57 13.13 -24.90
N GLY A 265 21.85 14.21 -25.22
CA GLY A 265 20.68 14.19 -26.10
C GLY A 265 19.49 13.47 -25.46
N ARG A 266 18.61 12.98 -26.33
CA ARG A 266 17.46 12.16 -25.96
C ARG A 266 17.63 10.74 -26.51
N PRO A 267 17.14 9.71 -25.80
CA PRO A 267 16.94 8.40 -26.42
C PRO A 267 16.11 8.52 -27.70
N PRO A 268 16.37 7.70 -28.74
CA PRO A 268 15.63 7.70 -29.99
C PRO A 268 14.25 7.04 -29.81
N ALA A 269 13.42 7.61 -28.94
CA ALA A 269 12.06 7.19 -28.63
C ALA A 269 11.05 8.29 -28.99
N GLN A 270 9.78 7.89 -29.17
CA GLN A 270 8.68 8.83 -29.44
C GLN A 270 8.47 9.81 -28.28
N TYR A 271 8.65 9.34 -27.05
CA TYR A 271 8.45 10.11 -25.83
C TYR A 271 9.79 10.58 -25.27
N ALA A 272 9.79 11.77 -24.66
CA ALA A 272 10.93 12.22 -23.88
C ALA A 272 11.23 11.22 -22.74
N PRO A 273 12.51 11.08 -22.34
CA PRO A 273 12.82 10.31 -21.16
C PRO A 273 12.09 10.95 -19.98
N ALA A 274 11.48 10.17 -19.09
CA ALA A 274 10.89 10.73 -17.88
C ALA A 274 11.59 10.40 -16.57
N SER A 275 12.54 9.47 -16.59
CA SER A 275 13.54 9.30 -15.53
C SER A 275 14.93 8.97 -16.13
N ALA A 276 15.98 9.36 -15.42
CA ALA A 276 17.37 9.03 -15.78
C ALA A 276 18.25 9.02 -14.52
N VAL A 277 19.10 7.99 -14.40
CA VAL A 277 20.03 7.81 -13.28
C VAL A 277 21.43 7.46 -13.79
N VAL A 278 22.46 7.89 -13.08
CA VAL A 278 23.84 7.46 -13.37
C VAL A 278 24.15 6.20 -12.57
N ALA A 279 24.63 5.17 -13.24
CA ALA A 279 25.02 3.93 -12.60
C ALA A 279 26.23 4.18 -11.70
N ALA A 280 26.08 3.91 -10.41
CA ALA A 280 27.16 4.14 -9.49
C ALA A 280 28.28 3.13 -9.71
N LYS A 281 29.51 3.62 -9.71
CA LYS A 281 30.68 2.76 -9.71
C LYS A 281 30.91 2.19 -8.32
N GLY A 282 31.48 0.99 -8.26
CA GLY A 282 31.99 0.42 -7.00
C GLY A 282 33.01 1.36 -6.32
N PRO A 283 33.47 1.00 -5.10
CA PRO A 283 34.31 1.87 -4.27
C PRO A 283 35.67 2.23 -4.90
N ASP A 284 36.12 1.48 -5.91
CA ASP A 284 37.32 1.80 -6.68
C ASP A 284 37.04 1.69 -8.19
N PRO A 285 36.55 2.77 -8.85
CA PRO A 285 36.34 2.78 -10.29
C PRO A 285 37.69 2.59 -11.01
N ARG A 286 37.70 1.93 -12.18
CA ARG A 286 38.93 1.75 -12.95
C ARG A 286 39.33 3.06 -13.64
N PRO A 287 40.64 3.36 -13.77
CA PRO A 287 41.10 4.49 -14.56
C PRO A 287 40.54 4.46 -15.99
N GLY A 288 39.94 5.55 -16.43
CA GLY A 288 39.31 5.67 -17.75
C GLY A 288 37.87 5.14 -17.83
N ASP A 289 37.26 4.76 -16.71
CA ASP A 289 35.85 4.35 -16.69
C ASP A 289 34.93 5.48 -17.14
N GLU A 290 34.17 5.25 -18.20
CA GLU A 290 33.08 6.15 -18.56
C GLU A 290 31.86 5.95 -17.65
N PRO A 291 31.18 7.05 -17.25
CA PRO A 291 29.90 6.97 -16.56
C PRO A 291 28.86 6.34 -17.48
N VAL A 292 28.01 5.49 -16.92
CA VAL A 292 26.88 4.86 -17.61
C VAL A 292 25.59 5.46 -17.10
N VAL A 293 24.70 5.84 -18.01
CA VAL A 293 23.39 6.39 -17.70
C VAL A 293 22.33 5.37 -18.09
N ILE A 294 21.35 5.20 -17.22
CA ILE A 294 20.14 4.43 -17.46
C ILE A 294 18.96 5.40 -17.48
N ALA A 295 18.12 5.34 -18.50
CA ALA A 295 16.98 6.23 -18.66
C ALA A 295 15.75 5.48 -19.18
N ARG A 296 14.56 5.91 -18.77
CA ARG A 296 13.30 5.38 -19.31
C ARG A 296 12.68 6.38 -20.26
N ALA A 297 12.36 5.93 -21.47
CA ALA A 297 11.64 6.71 -22.49
C ALA A 297 10.57 5.84 -23.16
N GLY A 298 9.29 6.23 -23.01
CA GLY A 298 8.16 5.34 -23.30
C GLY A 298 8.17 4.13 -22.35
N HIS A 299 7.99 2.93 -22.89
CA HIS A 299 8.05 1.67 -22.13
C HIS A 299 9.48 1.11 -22.04
N HIS A 300 10.42 1.69 -22.79
CA HIS A 300 11.76 1.14 -22.95
C HIS A 300 12.75 1.73 -21.95
N ILE A 301 13.66 0.88 -21.49
CA ILE A 301 14.88 1.28 -20.82
C ILE A 301 15.97 1.49 -21.85
N TRP A 302 16.75 2.53 -21.65
CA TRP A 302 17.87 2.91 -22.49
C TRP A 302 19.13 3.03 -21.66
N THR A 303 20.26 2.64 -22.23
CA THR A 303 21.58 2.86 -21.65
C THR A 303 22.47 3.68 -22.56
N ARG A 304 23.39 4.45 -21.99
CA ARG A 304 24.37 5.23 -22.72
C ARG A 304 25.60 5.51 -21.87
N THR A 305 26.79 5.44 -22.47
CA THR A 305 28.00 6.03 -21.88
C THR A 305 28.17 7.49 -22.32
N ARG A 306 29.08 8.23 -21.68
CA ARG A 306 29.32 9.65 -22.04
C ARG A 306 29.61 9.85 -23.53
N THR A 307 30.42 8.98 -24.15
CA THR A 307 30.80 9.12 -25.57
C THR A 307 30.02 8.19 -26.50
N GLY A 308 29.43 7.11 -25.99
CA GLY A 308 28.66 6.13 -26.76
C GLY A 308 27.30 6.66 -27.22
N ALA A 309 26.61 5.87 -28.05
CA ALA A 309 25.23 6.14 -28.47
C ALA A 309 24.22 5.61 -27.43
N TRP A 310 22.97 6.08 -27.53
CA TRP A 310 21.86 5.45 -26.80
C TRP A 310 21.62 4.05 -27.35
N THR A 311 21.57 3.08 -26.45
CA THR A 311 21.28 1.67 -26.74
C THR A 311 19.97 1.31 -26.06
N ASP A 312 19.06 0.74 -26.83
CA ASP A 312 17.78 0.22 -26.32
C ASP A 312 18.05 -1.09 -25.57
N LEU A 313 17.65 -1.14 -24.30
CA LEU A 313 17.72 -2.32 -23.47
C LEU A 313 16.40 -3.11 -23.49
N GLY A 314 15.34 -2.57 -24.09
CA GLY A 314 14.02 -3.18 -24.20
C GLY A 314 13.06 -2.77 -23.08
N THR A 315 11.92 -3.45 -23.04
CA THR A 315 10.86 -3.29 -22.03
C THR A 315 10.85 -4.49 -21.07
N THR A 316 9.97 -4.45 -20.07
CA THR A 316 9.65 -5.59 -19.21
C THR A 316 9.16 -6.80 -20.03
N PRO A 317 9.27 -8.03 -19.52
CA PRO A 317 8.79 -9.21 -20.23
C PRO A 317 7.32 -9.05 -20.62
N GLN A 318 7.00 -9.26 -21.91
CA GLN A 318 5.65 -9.09 -22.46
C GLN A 318 5.08 -7.66 -22.37
N ASP A 319 5.90 -6.66 -22.07
CA ASP A 319 5.51 -5.24 -21.95
C ASP A 319 4.42 -5.00 -20.89
N VAL A 320 4.45 -5.78 -19.81
CA VAL A 320 3.43 -5.74 -18.74
C VAL A 320 3.57 -4.52 -17.82
N ALA A 321 4.75 -3.90 -17.76
CA ALA A 321 5.02 -2.78 -16.87
C ALA A 321 5.98 -1.75 -17.48
N VAL A 322 5.75 -0.48 -17.15
CA VAL A 322 6.66 0.64 -17.46
C VAL A 322 7.40 1.01 -16.18
N VAL A 323 8.73 0.86 -16.19
CA VAL A 323 9.57 0.98 -14.98
C VAL A 323 10.43 2.23 -15.02
N ASP A 324 10.31 3.06 -14.00
CA ASP A 324 11.15 4.22 -13.76
C ASP A 324 12.39 3.84 -12.93
N PRO A 325 13.62 3.83 -13.52
CA PRO A 325 14.83 3.58 -12.74
C PRO A 325 15.02 4.63 -11.65
N ALA A 326 15.18 4.14 -10.42
CA ALA A 326 15.41 4.97 -9.22
C ALA A 326 16.88 4.92 -8.77
N THR A 327 17.57 3.82 -9.06
CA THR A 327 18.98 3.63 -8.73
C THR A 327 19.62 2.64 -9.71
N ALA A 328 20.89 2.84 -10.02
CA ALA A 328 21.66 1.93 -10.84
C ALA A 328 23.06 1.75 -10.27
N ARG A 329 23.61 0.55 -10.43
CA ARG A 329 24.93 0.14 -9.96
C ARG A 329 25.64 -0.59 -11.08
N GLU A 330 26.91 -0.29 -11.27
CA GLU A 330 27.75 -1.00 -12.19
C GLU A 330 28.69 -1.94 -11.44
N GLY A 331 28.67 -3.21 -11.84
CA GLY A 331 29.55 -4.25 -11.33
C GLY A 331 30.37 -4.90 -12.44
N VAL A 332 31.39 -5.65 -12.03
CA VAL A 332 32.12 -6.57 -12.89
C VAL A 332 31.78 -7.97 -12.42
N ALA A 333 31.18 -8.78 -13.30
CA ALA A 333 30.88 -10.17 -12.98
C ALA A 333 32.17 -11.00 -12.89
N ALA A 334 32.06 -12.21 -12.32
CA ALA A 334 33.19 -13.13 -12.15
C ALA A 334 33.86 -13.52 -13.49
N ASP A 335 33.13 -13.39 -14.60
CA ASP A 335 33.61 -13.58 -15.97
C ASP A 335 34.35 -12.36 -16.56
N GLY A 336 34.50 -11.29 -15.78
CA GLY A 336 35.16 -10.04 -16.17
C GLY A 336 34.28 -9.08 -16.98
N ARG A 337 33.02 -9.44 -17.27
CA ARG A 337 32.10 -8.59 -18.04
C ARG A 337 31.46 -7.52 -17.17
N ARG A 338 31.24 -6.35 -17.77
CA ARG A 338 30.56 -5.22 -17.12
C ARG A 338 29.07 -5.47 -17.13
N ARG A 339 28.44 -5.27 -15.98
CA ARG A 339 26.99 -5.42 -15.82
C ARG A 339 26.42 -4.21 -15.11
N VAL A 340 25.26 -3.77 -15.55
CA VAL A 340 24.51 -2.73 -14.86
C VAL A 340 23.27 -3.35 -14.25
N TRP A 341 23.22 -3.30 -12.93
CA TRP A 341 22.04 -3.65 -12.17
C TRP A 341 21.30 -2.37 -11.80
N ALA A 342 19.97 -2.38 -11.86
CA ALA A 342 19.15 -1.24 -11.46
C ALA A 342 17.90 -1.70 -10.71
N ALA A 343 17.43 -0.84 -9.82
CA ALA A 343 16.09 -0.93 -9.25
C ALA A 343 15.25 0.25 -9.71
N GLY A 344 13.97 0.01 -9.92
CA GLY A 344 13.01 1.00 -10.37
C GLY A 344 11.62 0.71 -9.88
N VAL A 345 10.73 1.67 -10.09
CA VAL A 345 9.33 1.62 -9.67
C VAL A 345 8.45 1.62 -10.90
N SER A 346 7.52 0.67 -11.00
CA SER A 346 6.58 0.63 -12.10
C SER A 346 5.47 1.69 -11.96
N TRP A 347 4.76 2.02 -13.04
CA TRP A 347 3.54 2.84 -12.95
C TRP A 347 2.39 2.18 -12.16
N ALA A 348 2.45 0.86 -11.96
CA ALA A 348 1.56 0.13 -11.06
C ALA A 348 2.00 0.22 -9.59
N SER A 349 3.10 0.92 -9.31
CA SER A 349 3.71 1.10 -7.98
C SER A 349 4.28 -0.22 -7.41
N ASP A 350 4.91 -1.01 -8.28
CA ASP A 350 5.65 -2.22 -7.90
C ASP A 350 7.16 -1.99 -7.97
N LEU A 351 7.90 -2.71 -7.13
CA LEU A 351 9.36 -2.73 -7.20
C LEU A 351 9.81 -3.69 -8.30
N TRP A 352 10.65 -3.18 -9.20
CA TRP A 352 11.30 -3.96 -10.25
C TRP A 352 12.82 -3.83 -10.14
N THR A 353 13.52 -4.90 -10.49
CA THR A 353 14.97 -4.85 -10.71
C THR A 353 15.30 -5.42 -12.06
N PHE A 354 16.41 -4.97 -12.63
CA PHE A 354 16.96 -5.61 -13.81
C PHE A 354 18.47 -5.59 -13.83
N GLU A 355 19.04 -6.60 -14.47
CA GLU A 355 20.46 -6.70 -14.77
C GLU A 355 20.62 -6.68 -16.29
N SER A 356 21.49 -5.81 -16.78
CA SER A 356 21.85 -5.71 -18.19
C SER A 356 23.32 -6.09 -18.40
N ASP A 357 23.55 -6.91 -19.41
CA ASP A 357 24.86 -7.30 -19.91
C ASP A 357 24.86 -7.36 -21.46
N ASP A 358 25.96 -7.79 -22.06
CA ASP A 358 26.08 -7.92 -23.52
C ASP A 358 25.08 -8.92 -24.14
N ALA A 359 24.47 -9.79 -23.33
CA ALA A 359 23.49 -10.79 -23.77
C ALA A 359 22.03 -10.31 -23.63
N GLY A 360 21.79 -9.13 -23.06
CA GLY A 360 20.48 -8.51 -22.93
C GLY A 360 20.12 -8.13 -21.50
N VAL A 361 18.82 -7.97 -21.25
CA VAL A 361 18.28 -7.58 -19.94
C VAL A 361 17.53 -8.74 -19.29
N ARG A 362 17.77 -8.93 -18.00
CA ARG A 362 17.03 -9.86 -17.15
C ARG A 362 16.26 -9.05 -16.12
N TRP A 363 14.94 -9.17 -16.17
CA TRP A 363 14.02 -8.49 -15.27
C TRP A 363 13.61 -9.42 -14.13
N GLU A 364 13.42 -8.85 -12.95
CA GLU A 364 12.84 -9.51 -11.78
C GLU A 364 11.79 -8.57 -11.18
N ASP A 365 10.56 -9.06 -11.09
CA ASP A 365 9.43 -8.41 -10.42
C ASP A 365 9.44 -8.77 -8.93
N HIS A 366 9.36 -7.77 -8.06
CA HIS A 366 9.28 -7.94 -6.61
C HIS A 366 7.90 -7.61 -6.04
N GLY A 367 7.00 -7.07 -6.85
CA GLY A 367 5.68 -6.59 -6.44
C GLY A 367 5.74 -5.50 -5.37
N CYS A 368 4.70 -5.45 -4.54
CA CYS A 368 4.64 -4.61 -3.35
C CYS A 368 5.00 -5.39 -2.07
N PRO A 369 5.58 -4.73 -1.04
CA PRO A 369 6.02 -5.40 0.20
C PRO A 369 4.91 -6.08 1.00
N ALA A 370 3.71 -5.52 1.00
CA ALA A 370 2.60 -5.94 1.86
C ALA A 370 1.27 -5.89 1.10
N PRO A 371 1.02 -6.83 0.17
CA PRO A 371 -0.21 -6.83 -0.62
C PRO A 371 -1.45 -6.97 0.28
N VAL A 372 -2.58 -6.40 -0.12
CA VAL A 372 -3.84 -6.53 0.63
C VAL A 372 -4.39 -7.96 0.52
N ILE A 373 -4.68 -8.59 1.66
CA ILE A 373 -5.18 -9.97 1.70
C ILE A 373 -6.68 -10.06 2.02
N SER A 374 -7.25 -9.05 2.66
CA SER A 374 -8.65 -9.05 3.08
C SER A 374 -9.22 -7.64 3.20
N VAL A 375 -10.52 -7.49 2.96
CA VAL A 375 -11.29 -6.24 3.12
C VAL A 375 -12.35 -6.44 4.20
N PRO A 376 -12.08 -6.10 5.47
CA PRO A 376 -13.09 -6.13 6.53
C PRO A 376 -14.35 -5.33 6.19
N GLY A 377 -14.24 -4.19 5.50
CA GLY A 377 -15.40 -3.40 5.06
C GLY A 377 -15.17 -1.90 5.20
N VAL A 378 -16.26 -1.16 5.33
CA VAL A 378 -16.25 0.30 5.45
C VAL A 378 -16.99 0.75 6.71
N SER A 379 -16.51 1.82 7.34
CA SER A 379 -17.24 2.53 8.38
C SER A 379 -18.03 3.70 7.81
N VAL A 380 -19.31 3.77 8.19
CA VAL A 380 -20.29 4.76 7.75
C VAL A 380 -20.28 5.92 8.74
N GLY A 381 -20.10 7.14 8.25
CA GLY A 381 -19.79 8.33 9.03
C GLY A 381 -18.63 9.08 8.38
N PRO A 382 -17.37 8.76 8.74
CA PRO A 382 -16.21 9.33 8.06
C PRO A 382 -15.93 8.74 6.66
N ASN A 383 -16.73 7.76 6.22
CA ASN A 383 -16.53 6.95 5.01
C ASN A 383 -15.10 6.41 4.95
N MET A 384 -14.69 5.62 5.95
CA MET A 384 -13.36 5.00 5.95
C MET A 384 -13.43 3.55 5.51
N MET A 385 -12.53 3.19 4.62
CA MET A 385 -12.33 1.81 4.21
C MET A 385 -11.27 1.16 5.08
N HIS A 386 -11.47 -0.11 5.43
CA HIS A 386 -10.54 -0.89 6.23
C HIS A 386 -10.05 -2.11 5.44
N VAL A 387 -8.75 -2.39 5.51
CA VAL A 387 -8.09 -3.51 4.84
C VAL A 387 -7.09 -4.20 5.77
N VAL A 388 -6.74 -5.44 5.45
CA VAL A 388 -5.67 -6.21 6.10
C VAL A 388 -4.60 -6.52 5.07
N ASP A 389 -3.34 -6.26 5.39
CA ASP A 389 -2.20 -6.56 4.51
C ASP A 389 -1.58 -7.95 4.75
N GLY A 390 -0.61 -8.33 3.91
CA GLY A 390 0.10 -9.60 3.99
C GLY A 390 0.99 -9.79 5.23
N TYR A 391 1.26 -8.72 6.00
CA TYR A 391 1.89 -8.81 7.31
C TYR A 391 0.87 -8.88 8.45
N GLY A 392 -0.42 -8.87 8.12
CA GLY A 392 -1.55 -8.89 9.05
C GLY A 392 -1.66 -7.63 9.90
N ALA A 393 -1.27 -6.49 9.35
CA ALA A 393 -1.65 -5.20 9.91
C ALA A 393 -2.99 -4.74 9.35
N VAL A 394 -3.77 -4.04 10.18
CA VAL A 394 -4.98 -3.34 9.74
C VAL A 394 -4.61 -1.93 9.28
N TRP A 395 -5.21 -1.51 8.17
CA TRP A 395 -5.06 -0.18 7.60
C TRP A 395 -6.42 0.43 7.29
N SER A 396 -6.49 1.76 7.32
CA SER A 396 -7.68 2.48 6.83
C SER A 396 -7.34 3.65 5.93
N CYS A 397 -8.23 3.99 5.00
CA CYS A 397 -8.15 5.25 4.25
C CYS A 397 -9.52 5.91 4.16
N GLN A 398 -9.53 7.22 3.96
CA GLN A 398 -10.76 7.98 3.79
C GLN A 398 -11.28 7.87 2.35
N LEU A 399 -12.59 7.83 2.18
CA LEU A 399 -13.27 7.76 0.88
C LEU A 399 -14.14 8.98 0.67
N TRP A 400 -13.90 9.68 -0.42
CA TRP A 400 -14.69 10.84 -0.82
C TRP A 400 -15.41 10.53 -2.12
N LEU A 401 -16.69 10.88 -2.19
CA LEU A 401 -17.44 10.78 -3.43
C LEU A 401 -16.93 11.85 -4.41
N ASN A 402 -16.46 11.42 -5.58
CA ASN A 402 -15.97 12.30 -6.64
C ASN A 402 -16.97 12.37 -7.79
N GLY A 403 -18.21 12.78 -7.48
CA GLY A 403 -19.27 12.92 -8.47
C GLY A 403 -19.52 11.65 -9.30
N PRO A 404 -19.58 11.73 -10.64
CA PRO A 404 -19.84 10.59 -11.52
C PRO A 404 -18.66 9.61 -11.63
N ASP A 405 -17.46 10.03 -11.25
CA ASP A 405 -16.22 9.25 -11.40
C ASP A 405 -15.99 8.24 -10.26
N GLY A 406 -16.98 8.09 -9.37
CA GLY A 406 -16.97 7.14 -8.26
C GLY A 406 -16.39 7.76 -7.00
N PHE A 407 -15.40 7.09 -6.41
CA PHE A 407 -14.75 7.46 -5.15
C PHE A 407 -13.28 7.81 -5.36
N VAL A 408 -12.71 8.60 -4.45
CA VAL A 408 -11.28 8.87 -4.39
C VAL A 408 -10.80 8.77 -2.95
N ASN A 409 -9.53 8.39 -2.78
CA ASN A 409 -8.79 8.68 -1.56
C ASN A 409 -8.16 10.07 -1.73
N PRO A 410 -8.72 11.15 -1.14
CA PRO A 410 -8.27 12.51 -1.42
C PRO A 410 -6.87 12.79 -0.88
N THR A 411 -6.47 12.13 0.21
CA THR A 411 -5.13 12.29 0.78
C THR A 411 -4.10 11.44 0.06
N GLY A 412 -4.55 10.37 -0.61
CA GLY A 412 -3.66 9.34 -1.18
C GLY A 412 -2.94 8.50 -0.12
N THR A 413 -3.24 8.70 1.16
CA THR A 413 -2.55 8.07 2.29
C THR A 413 -3.38 6.98 2.95
N TRP A 414 -2.70 6.08 3.65
CA TRP A 414 -3.30 5.01 4.45
C TRP A 414 -2.85 5.14 5.91
N THR A 415 -3.80 5.10 6.84
CA THR A 415 -3.55 5.11 8.28
C THR A 415 -3.25 3.71 8.77
N TYR A 416 -2.13 3.55 9.46
CA TYR A 416 -1.71 2.30 10.09
C TYR A 416 -2.39 2.08 11.44
N HIS A 417 -3.07 0.95 11.61
CA HIS A 417 -3.58 0.50 12.92
C HIS A 417 -2.74 -0.61 13.54
N GLY A 418 -1.82 -1.16 12.76
CA GLY A 418 -0.93 -2.23 13.16
C GLY A 418 -1.60 -3.59 13.36
N PRO A 419 -0.83 -4.57 13.83
CA PRO A 419 -1.34 -5.88 14.20
C PRO A 419 -2.14 -5.82 15.51
N PRO A 420 -3.03 -6.81 15.77
CA PRO A 420 -3.80 -6.88 17.02
C PRO A 420 -2.97 -6.82 18.32
N ALA A 421 -1.83 -7.51 18.33
CA ALA A 421 -0.89 -7.52 19.45
C ALA A 421 0.52 -7.88 18.97
N ALA A 422 1.52 -7.71 19.85
CA ALA A 422 2.89 -8.14 19.56
C ALA A 422 2.93 -9.66 19.26
N GLY A 423 3.39 -10.02 18.07
CA GLY A 423 3.46 -11.42 17.62
C GLY A 423 2.14 -12.02 17.13
N VAL A 424 1.05 -11.26 17.06
CA VAL A 424 -0.26 -11.71 16.56
C VAL A 424 -0.61 -10.92 15.30
N THR A 425 -0.70 -11.57 14.15
CA THR A 425 -1.08 -10.93 12.88
C THR A 425 -2.58 -11.05 12.65
N ALA A 426 -3.25 -10.04 12.08
CA ALA A 426 -4.61 -10.18 11.61
C ALA A 426 -4.65 -11.13 10.40
N ALA A 427 -5.26 -12.30 10.57
CA ALA A 427 -5.29 -13.36 9.55
C ALA A 427 -6.54 -13.30 8.67
N VAL A 428 -7.69 -12.94 9.24
CA VAL A 428 -8.98 -12.90 8.53
C VAL A 428 -9.76 -11.65 8.94
N GLY A 429 -10.25 -10.88 7.96
CA GLY A 429 -11.20 -9.80 8.22
C GLY A 429 -12.60 -10.35 8.47
N VAL A 430 -13.23 -9.96 9.59
CA VAL A 430 -14.59 -10.40 9.95
C VAL A 430 -15.62 -9.37 9.49
N GLY A 431 -15.45 -8.12 9.90
CA GLY A 431 -16.36 -7.06 9.49
C GLY A 431 -16.21 -5.76 10.27
N VAL A 432 -16.98 -4.76 9.86
CA VAL A 432 -17.01 -3.43 10.48
C VAL A 432 -18.44 -3.16 10.97
N LEU A 433 -18.58 -2.61 12.18
CA LEU A 433 -19.84 -2.08 12.71
C LEU A 433 -19.64 -0.62 13.14
N ASN A 434 -20.60 0.23 12.77
CA ASN A 434 -20.72 1.59 13.30
C ASN A 434 -21.89 1.58 14.27
N MET A 435 -21.70 2.11 15.48
CA MET A 435 -22.83 2.31 16.38
C MET A 435 -23.53 3.64 16.06
N GLU A 436 -24.85 3.61 15.99
CA GLU A 436 -25.66 4.81 15.84
C GLU A 436 -25.86 5.49 17.21
N GLY A 437 -26.28 6.76 17.23
CA GLY A 437 -26.73 7.42 18.47
C GLY A 437 -25.66 7.91 19.45
N SER A 438 -24.39 7.55 19.32
CA SER A 438 -23.30 8.23 20.03
C SER A 438 -22.51 9.10 19.05
N GLU A 439 -22.32 10.36 19.39
CA GLU A 439 -21.30 11.20 18.76
C GLU A 439 -20.19 11.39 19.81
N PRO A 440 -18.99 10.90 19.52
CA PRO A 440 -18.58 10.13 18.32
C PRO A 440 -19.16 8.73 18.20
N ARG A 441 -19.30 8.27 16.96
CA ARG A 441 -19.73 6.90 16.62
C ARG A 441 -18.57 5.93 16.81
N PRO A 442 -18.56 5.07 17.86
CA PRO A 442 -17.53 4.08 17.99
C PRO A 442 -17.62 3.11 16.81
N THR A 443 -16.51 2.99 16.10
CA THR A 443 -16.34 2.09 14.96
C THR A 443 -15.58 0.87 15.44
N TRP A 444 -16.11 -0.32 15.16
CA TRP A 444 -15.45 -1.58 15.49
C TRP A 444 -15.02 -2.31 14.22
N VAL A 445 -13.74 -2.61 14.10
CA VAL A 445 -13.17 -3.42 13.01
C VAL A 445 -12.73 -4.76 13.59
N PHE A 446 -13.48 -5.81 13.29
CA PHE A 446 -13.22 -7.15 13.81
C PHE A 446 -12.33 -7.96 12.85
N VAL A 447 -11.36 -8.66 13.43
CA VAL A 447 -10.46 -9.58 12.74
C VAL A 447 -10.24 -10.84 13.59
N VAL A 448 -9.89 -11.94 12.92
CA VAL A 448 -9.33 -13.13 13.59
C VAL A 448 -7.81 -13.02 13.56
N GLY A 449 -7.18 -13.11 14.73
CA GLY A 449 -5.73 -13.12 14.86
C GLY A 449 -5.11 -14.47 14.48
N SER A 450 -3.81 -14.50 14.19
CA SER A 450 -3.04 -15.72 13.95
C SER A 450 -2.97 -16.65 15.17
N ASP A 451 -3.33 -16.14 16.34
CA ASP A 451 -3.51 -16.87 17.59
C ASP A 451 -4.89 -17.55 17.69
N GLY A 452 -5.74 -17.42 16.67
CA GLY A 452 -7.09 -17.97 16.64
C GLY A 452 -8.09 -17.20 17.51
N ARG A 453 -7.75 -16.00 18.00
CA ARG A 453 -8.65 -15.17 18.82
C ARG A 453 -9.39 -14.13 17.99
N LEU A 454 -10.52 -13.68 18.51
CA LEU A 454 -11.25 -12.54 17.96
C LEU A 454 -10.66 -11.26 18.54
N TRP A 455 -10.23 -10.36 17.66
CA TRP A 455 -9.73 -9.05 18.02
C TRP A 455 -10.60 -7.96 17.40
N ALA A 456 -10.68 -6.83 18.06
CA ALA A 456 -11.31 -5.65 17.49
C ALA A 456 -10.43 -4.42 17.63
N ARG A 457 -10.28 -3.69 16.53
CA ARG A 457 -9.75 -2.33 16.53
C ARG A 457 -10.94 -1.39 16.67
N THR A 458 -11.00 -0.65 17.77
CA THR A 458 -12.12 0.22 18.10
C THR A 458 -11.67 1.66 18.27
N ALA A 459 -12.47 2.60 17.76
CA ALA A 459 -12.24 4.03 17.92
C ALA A 459 -13.26 4.59 18.94
N VAL A 460 -12.78 5.32 19.92
CA VAL A 460 -13.61 6.20 20.76
C VAL A 460 -13.13 7.60 20.45
N ASP A 461 -14.00 8.53 20.03
CA ASP A 461 -13.53 9.92 19.97
C ASP A 461 -13.52 10.54 21.37
N GLU A 462 -12.37 11.13 21.67
CA GLU A 462 -12.15 11.96 22.82
C GLU A 462 -11.89 13.36 22.28
N GLU A 463 -12.77 14.31 22.59
CA GLU A 463 -12.61 15.74 22.26
C GLU A 463 -12.53 16.07 20.75
N GLY A 464 -13.14 15.26 19.89
CA GLY A 464 -13.20 15.44 18.43
C GLY A 464 -12.17 14.64 17.65
N GLU A 465 -11.33 13.85 18.31
CA GLU A 465 -10.29 13.00 17.69
C GLU A 465 -10.49 11.53 18.05
N ALA A 466 -10.51 10.65 17.05
CA ALA A 466 -10.76 9.22 17.23
C ALA A 466 -9.53 8.51 17.84
N ALA A 467 -9.59 8.20 19.14
CA ALA A 467 -8.59 7.39 19.84
C ALA A 467 -8.83 5.90 19.57
N TRP A 468 -7.90 5.28 18.83
CA TRP A 468 -8.01 3.88 18.45
C TRP A 468 -7.30 2.93 19.42
N SER A 469 -7.98 1.89 19.89
CA SER A 469 -7.45 0.84 20.77
C SER A 469 -7.74 -0.58 20.26
N TRP A 470 -6.87 -1.53 20.59
CA TRP A 470 -7.08 -2.95 20.31
C TRP A 470 -7.70 -3.63 21.52
N VAL A 471 -8.72 -4.45 21.28
CA VAL A 471 -9.43 -5.23 22.30
C VAL A 471 -9.34 -6.71 21.95
N ASP A 472 -8.80 -7.52 22.87
CA ASP A 472 -8.84 -8.98 22.80
C ASP A 472 -10.21 -9.46 23.30
N HIS A 473 -11.00 -10.08 22.42
CA HIS A 473 -12.27 -10.71 22.80
C HIS A 473 -12.11 -12.20 23.15
N GLY A 474 -10.88 -12.71 23.08
CA GLY A 474 -10.52 -14.09 23.31
C GLY A 474 -11.05 -15.02 22.22
N ALA A 475 -11.20 -16.29 22.57
CA ALA A 475 -11.82 -17.28 21.72
C ALA A 475 -12.87 -18.08 22.53
N PRO A 476 -13.92 -18.62 21.89
CA PRO A 476 -14.94 -19.39 22.58
C PRO A 476 -14.35 -20.71 23.11
N ALA A 477 -14.64 -21.03 24.38
CA ALA A 477 -14.14 -22.24 25.06
C ALA A 477 -12.63 -22.48 24.92
N ASP A 478 -11.84 -21.39 24.79
CA ASP A 478 -10.40 -21.39 24.53
C ASP A 478 -9.93 -22.12 23.25
N GLY A 479 -10.86 -22.43 22.33
CA GLY A 479 -10.56 -23.04 21.03
C GLY A 479 -10.41 -21.99 19.92
N PRO A 480 -9.55 -22.23 18.91
CA PRO A 480 -9.31 -21.26 17.83
C PRO A 480 -10.54 -21.01 16.95
N ILE A 481 -10.65 -19.76 16.51
CA ILE A 481 -11.65 -19.29 15.56
C ILE A 481 -11.10 -19.41 14.14
N ARG A 482 -11.92 -19.93 13.23
CA ARG A 482 -11.59 -20.08 11.81
C ARG A 482 -11.99 -18.87 10.97
N THR A 483 -13.19 -18.34 11.20
CA THR A 483 -13.76 -17.20 10.46
C THR A 483 -14.96 -16.63 11.20
N GLY A 484 -15.55 -15.54 10.69
CA GLY A 484 -16.76 -14.94 11.24
C GLY A 484 -17.61 -14.22 10.20
N ALA A 485 -18.84 -13.91 10.59
CA ALA A 485 -19.74 -13.04 9.83
C ALA A 485 -19.55 -11.57 10.24
N ALA A 486 -19.95 -10.65 9.37
CA ALA A 486 -19.98 -9.24 9.70
C ALA A 486 -20.77 -9.00 11.01
N PRO A 487 -20.27 -8.13 11.90
CA PRO A 487 -20.94 -7.80 13.16
C PRO A 487 -22.31 -7.15 12.90
N VAL A 488 -23.26 -7.38 13.80
CA VAL A 488 -24.60 -6.78 13.75
C VAL A 488 -24.88 -6.01 15.04
N GLY A 489 -25.57 -4.86 14.93
CA GLY A 489 -26.06 -4.10 16.08
C GLY A 489 -27.28 -4.79 16.70
N VAL A 490 -27.39 -4.80 18.03
CA VAL A 490 -28.47 -5.50 18.76
C VAL A 490 -29.23 -4.62 19.75
N ASP A 491 -29.35 -3.33 19.47
CA ASP A 491 -30.35 -2.45 20.13
C ASP A 491 -30.92 -1.41 19.15
N PHE A 492 -31.98 -0.70 19.60
CA PHE A 492 -32.74 0.29 18.82
C PHE A 492 -31.94 1.52 18.37
N PHE A 493 -30.76 1.76 18.94
CA PHE A 493 -29.85 2.84 18.56
C PHE A 493 -28.53 2.29 17.98
N GLY A 494 -28.49 1.04 17.52
CA GLY A 494 -27.28 0.46 16.94
C GLY A 494 -26.28 -0.07 17.98
N GLY A 495 -26.81 -0.70 19.03
CA GLY A 495 -26.13 -1.18 20.24
C GLY A 495 -24.90 -2.06 20.09
N PRO A 496 -24.30 -2.47 21.24
CA PRO A 496 -23.03 -3.15 21.27
C PRO A 496 -23.01 -4.37 20.33
N PRO A 497 -21.92 -4.59 19.58
CA PRO A 497 -21.88 -5.58 18.52
C PRO A 497 -22.23 -6.99 19.00
N ALA A 498 -23.00 -7.73 18.19
CA ALA A 498 -23.01 -9.18 18.21
C ALA A 498 -22.18 -9.71 17.03
N VAL A 499 -21.15 -10.51 17.34
CA VAL A 499 -20.25 -11.11 16.35
C VAL A 499 -20.43 -12.62 16.36
N HIS A 500 -20.70 -13.19 15.19
CA HIS A 500 -20.84 -14.63 15.03
C HIS A 500 -19.57 -15.21 14.39
N VAL A 501 -19.05 -16.29 14.97
CA VAL A 501 -17.80 -16.92 14.53
C VAL A 501 -17.96 -18.44 14.44
N LEU A 502 -17.19 -19.04 13.53
CA LEU A 502 -17.06 -20.49 13.39
C LEU A 502 -15.78 -20.92 14.10
N GLY A 503 -15.91 -21.76 15.13
CA GLY A 503 -14.77 -22.39 15.79
C GLY A 503 -14.21 -23.55 14.96
N ASP A 504 -12.97 -23.95 15.24
CA ASP A 504 -12.38 -25.18 14.69
C ASP A 504 -13.09 -26.46 15.18
N ASP A 505 -13.89 -26.35 16.25
CA ASP A 505 -14.82 -27.37 16.70
C ASP A 505 -16.03 -27.56 15.76
N GLY A 506 -16.16 -26.74 14.72
CA GLY A 506 -17.24 -26.76 13.73
C GLY A 506 -18.58 -26.26 14.27
N ARG A 507 -18.58 -25.56 15.42
CA ARG A 507 -19.76 -25.01 16.07
C ARG A 507 -19.85 -23.50 15.87
N LEU A 508 -21.08 -22.98 15.90
CA LEU A 508 -21.33 -21.55 15.82
C LEU A 508 -21.26 -20.94 17.21
N TRP A 509 -20.49 -19.87 17.35
CA TRP A 509 -20.36 -19.12 18.58
C TRP A 509 -20.76 -17.66 18.36
N MET A 510 -21.27 -17.02 19.41
CA MET A 510 -21.60 -15.59 19.37
C MET A 510 -20.90 -14.86 20.51
N ARG A 511 -20.26 -13.73 20.20
CA ARG A 511 -19.69 -12.79 21.17
C ARG A 511 -20.57 -11.53 21.21
N ARG A 512 -21.11 -11.21 22.38
CA ARG A 512 -21.92 -10.00 22.59
C ARG A 512 -21.83 -9.50 24.04
N ILE A 513 -22.30 -8.29 24.30
CA ILE A 513 -22.51 -7.81 25.67
C ILE A 513 -23.76 -8.48 26.27
N SER A 514 -23.63 -8.99 27.48
CA SER A 514 -24.72 -9.59 28.26
C SER A 514 -24.48 -9.34 29.75
N GLY A 515 -25.42 -8.64 30.40
CA GLY A 515 -25.31 -8.29 31.82
C GLY A 515 -24.20 -7.29 32.13
N GLY A 516 -23.87 -6.40 31.19
CA GLY A 516 -22.82 -5.38 31.33
C GLY A 516 -21.45 -5.79 30.79
N ASP A 517 -21.21 -7.09 30.58
CA ASP A 517 -19.91 -7.61 30.15
C ASP A 517 -19.98 -8.40 28.84
N TRP A 518 -18.85 -8.48 28.15
CA TRP A 518 -18.70 -9.34 26.97
C TRP A 518 -18.74 -10.83 27.34
N ARG A 519 -19.59 -11.60 26.67
CA ARG A 519 -19.73 -13.05 26.86
C ARG A 519 -19.74 -13.81 25.54
N TRP A 520 -19.11 -14.98 25.57
CA TRP A 520 -19.26 -16.01 24.54
C TRP A 520 -20.51 -16.84 24.85
N SER A 521 -21.29 -17.14 23.81
CA SER A 521 -22.44 -18.04 23.90
C SER A 521 -22.32 -19.11 22.82
N ASP A 522 -22.43 -20.38 23.25
CA ASP A 522 -22.47 -21.54 22.36
C ASP A 522 -23.82 -21.59 21.65
N ARG A 523 -23.83 -21.44 20.32
CA ARG A 523 -25.03 -21.64 19.51
C ARG A 523 -25.12 -23.06 18.96
N GLY A 524 -24.11 -23.88 19.23
CA GLY A 524 -24.05 -25.29 18.88
C GLY A 524 -23.98 -25.53 17.39
N VAL A 525 -24.63 -26.61 16.98
CA VAL A 525 -24.65 -27.12 15.61
C VAL A 525 -26.07 -27.51 15.21
N PRO A 526 -26.47 -27.33 13.94
CA PRO A 526 -27.78 -27.77 13.48
C PRO A 526 -27.88 -29.30 13.50
N GLN A 527 -28.80 -29.85 14.30
CA GLN A 527 -29.06 -31.30 14.42
C GLN A 527 -27.80 -32.16 14.67
N GLY A 528 -26.78 -31.63 15.36
CA GLY A 528 -25.54 -32.37 15.62
C GLY A 528 -24.59 -32.46 14.42
N GLN A 529 -24.89 -31.80 13.29
CA GLN A 529 -24.03 -31.76 12.11
C GLN A 529 -23.05 -30.59 12.15
N LEU A 530 -21.78 -30.83 11.80
CA LEU A 530 -20.78 -29.76 11.74
C LEU A 530 -21.13 -28.72 10.67
N ILE A 531 -20.86 -27.46 11.00
CA ILE A 531 -21.09 -26.33 10.10
C ILE A 531 -19.95 -26.27 9.08
N PHE A 532 -20.32 -26.25 7.80
CA PHE A 532 -19.37 -26.14 6.69
C PHE A 532 -18.97 -24.68 6.44
N ALA A 533 -19.95 -23.77 6.43
CA ALA A 533 -19.73 -22.34 6.20
C ALA A 533 -20.79 -21.49 6.91
N ILE A 534 -20.37 -20.30 7.37
CA ILE A 534 -21.31 -19.25 7.77
C ILE A 534 -21.69 -18.46 6.52
N VAL A 535 -23.00 -18.24 6.31
CA VAL A 535 -23.52 -17.43 5.19
C VAL A 535 -23.52 -15.95 5.55
N GLY A 536 -23.89 -15.63 6.80
CA GLY A 536 -23.94 -14.27 7.31
C GLY A 536 -24.77 -14.18 8.58
N ALA A 537 -24.89 -12.97 9.12
CA ALA A 537 -25.70 -12.66 10.29
C ALA A 537 -26.52 -11.39 10.02
N ALA A 538 -27.66 -11.28 10.69
CA ALA A 538 -28.52 -10.09 10.67
C ALA A 538 -29.17 -9.92 12.05
N ALA A 539 -29.73 -8.74 12.30
CA ALA A 539 -30.51 -8.46 13.50
C ALA A 539 -31.91 -7.95 13.11
N PRO A 540 -32.80 -8.81 12.58
CA PRO A 540 -34.19 -8.44 12.29
C PRO A 540 -34.93 -7.99 13.54
N GLU A 541 -35.91 -7.12 13.34
CA GLU A 541 -36.71 -6.56 14.43
C GLU A 541 -37.61 -7.63 15.07
N GLY A 542 -37.86 -7.50 16.37
CA GLY A 542 -38.75 -8.42 17.08
C GLY A 542 -39.33 -7.78 18.33
N GLU A 543 -40.28 -8.47 18.97
CA GLU A 543 -41.06 -7.89 20.09
C GLU A 543 -40.23 -7.34 21.27
N ALA A 544 -39.01 -7.83 21.47
CA ALA A 544 -38.09 -7.42 22.54
C ALA A 544 -36.89 -6.60 22.01
N GLY A 545 -36.98 -6.10 20.78
CA GLY A 545 -35.92 -5.45 20.02
C GLY A 545 -35.21 -6.39 19.03
N PRO A 546 -34.15 -5.89 18.36
CA PRO A 546 -33.42 -6.60 17.32
C PRO A 546 -32.87 -7.95 17.79
N ARG A 547 -33.07 -8.99 16.99
CA ARG A 547 -32.72 -10.38 17.35
C ARG A 547 -31.54 -10.88 16.53
N PRO A 548 -30.34 -11.10 17.10
CA PRO A 548 -29.19 -11.58 16.35
C PRO A 548 -29.40 -13.01 15.85
N VAL A 549 -29.62 -13.14 14.53
CA VAL A 549 -29.72 -14.40 13.81
C VAL A 549 -28.47 -14.65 12.98
N ALA A 550 -28.17 -15.93 12.71
CA ALA A 550 -27.06 -16.32 11.85
C ALA A 550 -27.49 -17.48 10.95
N ALA A 551 -27.14 -17.40 9.67
CA ALA A 551 -27.40 -18.45 8.70
C ALA A 551 -26.12 -19.22 8.37
N VAL A 552 -26.24 -20.53 8.26
CA VAL A 552 -25.10 -21.44 8.02
C VAL A 552 -25.50 -22.55 7.06
N VAL A 553 -24.49 -23.19 6.46
CA VAL A 553 -24.65 -24.36 5.60
C VAL A 553 -23.97 -25.56 6.25
N THR A 554 -24.62 -26.71 6.22
CA THR A 554 -24.09 -28.01 6.70
C THR A 554 -23.57 -28.85 5.54
N GLY A 555 -22.80 -29.90 5.84
CA GLY A 555 -22.16 -30.74 4.81
C GLY A 555 -23.13 -31.51 3.90
N ASP A 556 -24.40 -31.65 4.28
CA ASP A 556 -25.46 -32.20 3.44
C ASP A 556 -25.97 -31.23 2.36
N GLY A 557 -25.63 -29.94 2.49
CA GLY A 557 -26.04 -28.86 1.57
C GLY A 557 -27.31 -28.14 1.99
N HIS A 558 -27.84 -28.39 3.20
CA HIS A 558 -28.99 -27.66 3.74
C HIS A 558 -28.59 -26.28 4.28
N LEU A 559 -29.50 -25.33 4.15
CA LEU A 559 -29.42 -24.02 4.80
C LEU A 559 -30.10 -24.07 6.16
N TRP A 560 -29.45 -23.54 7.19
CA TRP A 560 -29.97 -23.47 8.54
C TRP A 560 -29.91 -22.04 9.07
N ILE A 561 -30.85 -21.68 9.92
CA ILE A 561 -30.81 -20.41 10.67
C ILE A 561 -30.85 -20.66 12.17
N SER A 562 -29.94 -20.02 12.89
CA SER A 562 -29.91 -19.99 14.35
C SER A 562 -30.64 -18.75 14.84
N VAL A 563 -31.61 -18.94 15.73
CA VAL A 563 -32.49 -17.88 16.24
C VAL A 563 -32.46 -17.88 17.77
N PRO A 564 -32.38 -16.71 18.44
CA PRO A 564 -32.52 -16.64 19.89
C PRO A 564 -33.88 -17.15 20.37
N GLU A 565 -33.90 -17.97 21.41
CA GLU A 565 -35.09 -18.51 22.08
C GLU A 565 -34.88 -18.48 23.60
N GLY A 566 -35.34 -17.38 24.23
CA GLY A 566 -35.03 -17.10 25.64
C GLY A 566 -33.52 -16.97 25.87
N ASP A 567 -32.99 -17.75 26.82
CA ASP A 567 -31.55 -17.85 27.11
C ASP A 567 -30.82 -18.89 26.22
N SER A 568 -31.52 -19.48 25.26
CA SER A 568 -31.00 -20.54 24.38
C SER A 568 -31.09 -20.15 22.90
N PHE A 569 -30.68 -21.07 22.02
CA PHE A 569 -30.74 -20.89 20.57
C PHE A 569 -31.40 -22.08 19.90
N ARG A 570 -32.29 -21.78 18.95
CA ARG A 570 -32.96 -22.78 18.14
C ARG A 570 -32.40 -22.79 16.72
N TRP A 571 -32.13 -23.98 16.21
CA TRP A 571 -31.84 -24.21 14.80
C TRP A 571 -33.12 -24.52 14.05
N SER A 572 -33.35 -23.84 12.92
CA SER A 572 -34.43 -24.16 11.99
C SER A 572 -33.84 -24.57 10.64
N ASP A 573 -34.25 -25.73 10.13
CA ASP A 573 -33.89 -26.20 8.79
C ASP A 573 -34.69 -25.38 7.77
N LEU A 574 -33.98 -24.70 6.86
CA LEU A 574 -34.57 -23.96 5.74
C LEU A 574 -34.54 -24.79 4.44
N GLY A 575 -33.96 -26.00 4.52
CA GLY A 575 -33.88 -26.95 3.44
C GLY A 575 -32.92 -26.53 2.33
N MET A 576 -33.24 -26.97 1.13
CA MET A 576 -32.52 -26.67 -0.11
C MET A 576 -33.45 -25.94 -1.08
N PRO A 577 -32.92 -25.18 -2.05
CA PRO A 577 -33.76 -24.43 -2.98
C PRO A 577 -34.75 -25.30 -3.79
N SER A 578 -34.35 -26.54 -4.09
CA SER A 578 -35.20 -27.56 -4.66
C SER A 578 -34.66 -28.96 -4.33
N PRO A 579 -35.41 -30.06 -4.55
CA PRO A 579 -34.91 -31.41 -4.33
C PRO A 579 -33.67 -31.80 -5.15
N ALA A 580 -33.37 -31.08 -6.23
CA ALA A 580 -32.22 -31.32 -7.09
C ALA A 580 -31.02 -30.40 -6.78
N GLU A 581 -31.18 -29.46 -5.86
CA GLU A 581 -30.15 -28.46 -5.53
C GLU A 581 -29.55 -28.74 -4.16
N LYS A 582 -28.28 -28.38 -3.99
CA LYS A 582 -27.58 -28.25 -2.70
C LYS A 582 -27.03 -26.86 -2.56
N VAL A 583 -27.03 -26.31 -1.35
CA VAL A 583 -26.32 -25.06 -1.08
C VAL A 583 -24.82 -25.35 -0.97
N VAL A 584 -24.01 -24.62 -1.73
CA VAL A 584 -22.54 -24.84 -1.80
C VAL A 584 -21.71 -23.62 -1.42
N ALA A 585 -22.32 -22.43 -1.38
CA ALA A 585 -21.67 -21.21 -0.90
C ALA A 585 -22.71 -20.21 -0.37
N GLY A 586 -22.32 -19.43 0.64
CA GLY A 586 -23.06 -18.26 1.10
C GLY A 586 -22.64 -16.99 0.36
N ILE A 587 -23.58 -16.07 0.16
CA ILE A 587 -23.28 -14.72 -0.35
C ILE A 587 -23.50 -13.69 0.76
N GLY A 588 -24.63 -13.73 1.45
CA GLY A 588 -24.90 -12.79 2.55
C GLY A 588 -26.28 -12.94 3.16
N VAL A 589 -26.55 -12.16 4.20
CA VAL A 589 -27.81 -12.11 4.94
C VAL A 589 -28.13 -10.65 5.22
N GLU A 590 -29.35 -10.20 4.88
CA GLU A 590 -29.81 -8.84 5.14
C GLU A 590 -31.21 -8.84 5.75
N THR A 591 -31.52 -7.84 6.58
CA THR A 591 -32.92 -7.55 6.94
C THR A 591 -33.67 -7.06 5.72
N VAL A 592 -34.96 -7.39 5.60
CA VAL A 592 -35.78 -6.96 4.45
C VAL A 592 -36.12 -5.47 4.49
N ALA A 593 -36.30 -4.93 5.70
CA ALA A 593 -36.45 -3.52 6.02
C ALA A 593 -36.05 -3.30 7.50
N ASP A 594 -35.86 -2.05 7.92
CA ASP A 594 -35.41 -1.70 9.28
C ASP A 594 -36.34 -2.29 10.36
N ASP A 595 -37.66 -2.11 10.21
CA ASP A 595 -38.66 -2.59 11.17
C ASP A 595 -39.18 -4.02 10.85
N SER A 596 -38.49 -4.75 9.97
CA SER A 596 -38.96 -6.06 9.52
C SER A 596 -38.43 -7.19 10.40
N PRO A 597 -39.29 -8.15 10.78
CA PRO A 597 -38.85 -9.40 11.38
C PRO A 597 -38.26 -10.39 10.35
N ALA A 598 -38.28 -10.03 9.06
CA ALA A 598 -37.83 -10.89 7.98
C ALA A 598 -36.39 -10.61 7.55
N VAL A 599 -35.68 -11.65 7.15
CA VAL A 599 -34.35 -11.57 6.54
C VAL A 599 -34.34 -12.31 5.21
N ASP A 600 -33.58 -11.78 4.25
CA ASP A 600 -33.24 -12.47 3.02
C ASP A 600 -31.84 -13.09 3.16
N ILE A 601 -31.76 -14.41 2.94
CA ILE A 601 -30.50 -15.17 2.99
C ILE A 601 -30.14 -15.56 1.56
N VAL A 602 -28.99 -15.11 1.07
CA VAL A 602 -28.58 -15.29 -0.33
C VAL A 602 -27.44 -16.29 -0.43
N VAL A 603 -27.59 -17.27 -1.32
CA VAL A 603 -26.70 -18.43 -1.46
C VAL A 603 -26.51 -18.87 -2.91
N VAL A 604 -25.53 -19.73 -3.16
CA VAL A 604 -25.30 -20.39 -4.45
C VAL A 604 -25.70 -21.86 -4.38
N GLY A 605 -26.51 -22.31 -5.34
CA GLY A 605 -26.95 -23.69 -5.50
C GLY A 605 -26.09 -24.51 -6.47
N SER A 606 -26.02 -25.82 -6.25
CA SER A 606 -25.39 -26.82 -7.13
C SER A 606 -26.36 -27.96 -7.44
N PRO A 607 -26.43 -28.46 -8.69
CA PRO A 607 -25.48 -28.24 -9.78
C PRO A 607 -25.76 -27.00 -10.64
N SER A 608 -26.86 -26.29 -10.43
CA SER A 608 -27.24 -25.20 -11.33
C SER A 608 -26.26 -24.02 -11.36
N GLY A 609 -25.53 -23.78 -10.27
CA GLY A 609 -24.68 -22.60 -10.10
C GLY A 609 -25.49 -21.31 -10.02
N GLN A 610 -26.79 -21.40 -9.71
CA GLN A 610 -27.69 -20.26 -9.58
C GLN A 610 -27.57 -19.62 -8.21
N VAL A 611 -27.80 -18.31 -8.16
CA VAL A 611 -28.03 -17.58 -6.94
C VAL A 611 -29.50 -17.73 -6.55
N TRP A 612 -29.71 -18.04 -5.28
CA TRP A 612 -31.02 -18.18 -4.66
C TRP A 612 -31.09 -17.28 -3.44
N SER A 613 -32.28 -16.74 -3.14
CA SER A 613 -32.56 -16.24 -1.79
C SER A 613 -33.60 -17.11 -1.11
N HIS A 614 -33.47 -17.24 0.21
CA HIS A 614 -34.50 -17.73 1.08
C HIS A 614 -34.98 -16.60 1.97
N ARG A 615 -36.27 -16.25 1.89
CA ARG A 615 -36.88 -15.31 2.83
C ARG A 615 -37.31 -16.04 4.09
N TRP A 616 -36.69 -15.71 5.21
CA TRP A 616 -37.06 -16.24 6.52
C TRP A 616 -37.80 -15.19 7.34
N GLU A 617 -38.90 -15.58 7.98
CA GLU A 617 -39.63 -14.77 8.95
C GLU A 617 -40.13 -15.67 10.08
N PRO A 618 -40.04 -15.26 11.36
CA PRO A 618 -40.54 -16.03 12.49
C PRO A 618 -41.99 -16.50 12.29
N GLY A 619 -42.22 -17.80 12.43
CA GLY A 619 -43.56 -18.40 12.39
C GLY A 619 -44.20 -18.50 10.99
N LYS A 620 -43.53 -18.03 9.93
CA LYS A 620 -44.01 -18.16 8.55
C LYS A 620 -43.21 -19.21 7.78
N PRO A 621 -43.84 -19.93 6.83
CA PRO A 621 -43.10 -20.78 5.92
C PRO A 621 -42.17 -19.91 5.07
N GLY A 622 -40.93 -20.36 4.93
CA GLY A 622 -39.95 -19.70 4.08
C GLY A 622 -40.27 -19.89 2.59
N GLN A 623 -39.73 -18.98 1.77
CA GLN A 623 -39.87 -19.05 0.31
C GLN A 623 -38.50 -18.92 -0.35
N TRP A 624 -38.21 -19.85 -1.25
CA TRP A 624 -37.05 -19.81 -2.13
C TRP A 624 -37.37 -19.04 -3.41
N THR A 625 -36.48 -18.13 -3.78
CA THR A 625 -36.56 -17.35 -5.03
C THR A 625 -35.26 -17.53 -5.82
N ALA A 626 -35.38 -17.93 -7.09
CA ALA A 626 -34.25 -18.03 -7.99
C ALA A 626 -33.92 -16.66 -8.60
N TYR A 627 -32.65 -16.26 -8.53
CA TYR A 627 -32.13 -15.06 -9.22
C TYR A 627 -31.40 -15.42 -10.50
N GLY A 628 -31.37 -16.70 -10.88
CA GLY A 628 -30.58 -17.18 -12.00
C GLY A 628 -29.09 -17.04 -11.72
N ARG A 629 -28.30 -16.81 -12.77
CA ARG A 629 -26.85 -16.60 -12.68
C ARG A 629 -26.38 -15.67 -13.79
N PRO A 630 -25.22 -15.03 -13.65
CA PRO A 630 -24.59 -14.27 -14.72
C PRO A 630 -24.55 -15.02 -16.06
N ALA A 631 -24.95 -14.34 -17.14
CA ALA A 631 -24.93 -14.92 -18.47
C ALA A 631 -23.48 -15.14 -18.91
N GLY A 632 -23.10 -16.38 -19.20
CA GLY A 632 -21.74 -16.72 -19.64
C GLY A 632 -20.70 -16.91 -18.54
N ALA A 633 -21.04 -16.66 -17.26
CA ALA A 633 -20.12 -16.86 -16.13
C ALA A 633 -20.81 -17.64 -14.99
N ARG A 634 -20.21 -18.75 -14.54
CA ARG A 634 -20.63 -19.38 -13.27
C ARG A 634 -20.15 -18.52 -12.11
N VAL A 635 -20.88 -18.52 -10.99
CA VAL A 635 -20.44 -17.84 -9.77
C VAL A 635 -19.18 -18.54 -9.23
N ARG A 636 -18.11 -17.77 -9.04
CA ARG A 636 -16.84 -18.19 -8.44
C ARG A 636 -16.80 -17.91 -6.94
N GLY A 637 -17.35 -16.77 -6.52
CA GLY A 637 -17.37 -16.35 -5.11
C GLY A 637 -18.43 -15.27 -4.85
N GLY A 638 -18.90 -15.19 -3.61
CA GLY A 638 -19.77 -14.09 -3.17
C GLY A 638 -18.95 -12.85 -2.84
N VAL A 639 -19.43 -11.68 -3.28
CA VAL A 639 -18.92 -10.37 -2.80
C VAL A 639 -19.74 -9.94 -1.60
N GLY A 640 -21.05 -10.16 -1.63
CA GLY A 640 -21.90 -9.91 -0.49
C GLY A 640 -23.28 -9.43 -0.88
N THR A 641 -24.05 -9.13 0.15
CA THR A 641 -25.31 -8.40 0.07
C THR A 641 -25.17 -7.05 0.73
N VAL A 642 -25.97 -6.08 0.32
CA VAL A 642 -26.17 -4.85 1.10
C VAL A 642 -27.59 -4.34 0.89
N ARG A 643 -28.23 -3.86 1.95
CA ARG A 643 -29.52 -3.18 1.85
C ARG A 643 -29.31 -1.66 1.77
N PRO A 644 -29.73 -0.99 0.68
CA PRO A 644 -29.79 0.46 0.65
C PRO A 644 -30.93 0.98 1.55
N PRO A 645 -30.77 2.15 2.17
CA PRO A 645 -31.82 2.76 2.98
C PRO A 645 -33.05 3.07 2.12
N ASN A 646 -34.25 2.82 2.67
CA ASN A 646 -35.54 3.10 2.01
C ASN A 646 -35.82 2.34 0.71
N GLU A 647 -34.99 1.36 0.33
CA GLU A 647 -35.27 0.48 -0.80
C GLU A 647 -35.88 -0.84 -0.33
N ALA A 648 -36.92 -1.30 -1.03
CA ALA A 648 -37.43 -2.64 -0.81
C ALA A 648 -36.42 -3.64 -1.39
N GLY A 649 -35.72 -4.40 -0.55
CA GLY A 649 -34.81 -5.45 -1.00
C GLY A 649 -33.32 -5.14 -0.86
N CYS A 650 -32.50 -6.06 -1.33
CA CYS A 650 -31.04 -5.99 -1.21
C CYS A 650 -30.34 -6.05 -2.57
N PHE A 651 -29.22 -5.33 -2.65
CA PHE A 651 -28.23 -5.45 -3.70
C PHE A 651 -27.40 -6.70 -3.45
N ILE A 652 -27.17 -7.48 -4.51
CA ILE A 652 -26.43 -8.74 -4.46
C ILE A 652 -25.25 -8.64 -5.43
N ALA A 653 -24.04 -8.86 -4.94
CA ALA A 653 -22.83 -8.88 -5.76
C ALA A 653 -22.08 -10.21 -5.66
N VAL A 654 -21.57 -10.66 -6.80
CA VAL A 654 -20.78 -11.90 -6.94
C VAL A 654 -19.60 -11.70 -7.89
N ILE A 655 -18.61 -12.58 -7.79
CA ILE A 655 -17.51 -12.70 -8.75
C ILE A 655 -17.85 -13.87 -9.68
N GLY A 656 -17.86 -13.62 -10.99
CA GLY A 656 -18.02 -14.66 -12.00
C GLY A 656 -16.72 -15.43 -12.25
N ASN A 657 -16.80 -16.59 -12.93
CA ASN A 657 -15.62 -17.32 -13.40
C ASN A 657 -14.81 -16.56 -14.45
N ASP A 658 -15.39 -15.52 -15.06
CA ASP A 658 -14.68 -14.51 -15.86
C ASP A 658 -13.88 -13.52 -15.01
N GLN A 659 -13.90 -13.67 -13.69
CA GLN A 659 -13.20 -12.84 -12.70
C GLN A 659 -13.69 -11.40 -12.69
N GLN A 660 -14.97 -11.19 -13.03
CA GLN A 660 -15.60 -9.88 -13.04
C GLN A 660 -16.70 -9.79 -12.00
N VAL A 661 -17.05 -8.55 -11.63
CA VAL A 661 -18.13 -8.27 -10.69
C VAL A 661 -19.46 -8.31 -11.44
N TRP A 662 -20.40 -9.08 -10.90
CA TRP A 662 -21.76 -9.17 -11.38
C TRP A 662 -22.73 -8.82 -10.27
N VAL A 663 -23.75 -8.04 -10.60
CA VAL A 663 -24.72 -7.52 -9.65
C VAL A 663 -26.15 -7.80 -10.09
N THR A 664 -27.04 -7.96 -9.12
CA THR A 664 -28.49 -8.07 -9.31
C THR A 664 -29.19 -7.49 -8.09
N TRP A 665 -30.49 -7.21 -8.24
CA TRP A 665 -31.34 -6.77 -7.15
C TRP A 665 -32.32 -7.84 -6.74
N SER A 666 -32.64 -7.90 -5.45
CA SER A 666 -33.64 -8.84 -4.95
C SER A 666 -35.06 -8.56 -5.50
N THR A 667 -35.31 -7.33 -5.97
CA THR A 667 -36.57 -6.90 -6.59
C THR A 667 -36.68 -7.21 -8.07
N GLU A 668 -35.58 -7.56 -8.72
CA GLU A 668 -35.54 -7.86 -10.15
C GLU A 668 -34.89 -9.24 -10.42
N PRO A 669 -35.50 -10.36 -9.95
CA PRO A 669 -34.90 -11.67 -10.09
C PRO A 669 -34.61 -12.04 -11.54
N GLY A 670 -33.38 -12.51 -11.81
CA GLY A 670 -32.96 -12.95 -13.13
C GLY A 670 -32.22 -11.91 -13.97
N THR A 671 -32.19 -10.64 -13.55
CA THR A 671 -31.51 -9.56 -14.28
C THR A 671 -30.11 -9.31 -13.72
N TRP A 672 -29.10 -9.86 -14.38
CA TRP A 672 -27.70 -9.67 -14.01
C TRP A 672 -27.01 -8.58 -14.84
N THR A 673 -26.36 -7.67 -14.14
CA THR A 673 -25.54 -6.61 -14.74
C THR A 673 -24.07 -6.87 -14.45
N ARG A 674 -23.24 -6.85 -15.49
CA ARG A 674 -21.79 -6.95 -15.37
C ARG A 674 -21.20 -5.57 -15.14
N TRP A 675 -20.32 -5.43 -14.16
CA TRP A 675 -19.55 -4.22 -13.89
C TRP A 675 -18.12 -4.41 -14.38
N ASP A 676 -17.84 -3.94 -15.59
CA ASP A 676 -16.54 -4.11 -16.25
C ASP A 676 -15.48 -3.10 -15.75
N PRO A 677 -14.24 -3.54 -15.47
CA PRO A 677 -13.14 -2.66 -15.13
C PRO A 677 -12.72 -1.80 -16.34
N PRO A 678 -12.06 -0.64 -16.09
CA PRO A 678 -11.61 0.26 -17.16
C PRO A 678 -10.58 -0.41 -18.07
N GLN A 679 -9.77 -1.30 -17.49
CA GLN A 679 -8.85 -2.17 -18.22
C GLN A 679 -9.46 -3.56 -18.31
N THR A 680 -9.74 -4.02 -19.54
CA THR A 680 -10.41 -5.30 -19.82
C THR A 680 -9.67 -6.54 -19.31
N ALA A 681 -8.41 -6.40 -18.90
CA ALA A 681 -7.60 -7.48 -18.34
C ALA A 681 -7.69 -7.61 -16.81
N ALA A 682 -8.19 -6.60 -16.09
CA ALA A 682 -8.19 -6.65 -14.63
C ALA A 682 -9.08 -7.80 -14.12
N THR A 683 -8.52 -8.64 -13.26
CA THR A 683 -9.21 -9.80 -12.69
C THR A 683 -9.50 -9.60 -11.21
N VAL A 684 -10.73 -9.85 -10.78
CA VAL A 684 -11.15 -9.73 -9.38
C VAL A 684 -11.04 -11.08 -8.67
N ILE A 685 -10.40 -11.09 -7.51
CA ILE A 685 -10.17 -12.32 -6.72
C ILE A 685 -11.03 -12.40 -5.47
N ALA A 686 -11.45 -11.28 -4.91
CA ALA A 686 -12.24 -11.18 -3.69
C ALA A 686 -12.90 -9.81 -3.58
N GLY A 687 -13.87 -9.67 -2.68
CA GLY A 687 -14.47 -8.37 -2.39
C GLY A 687 -15.48 -8.41 -1.26
N LYS A 688 -16.04 -7.25 -0.96
CA LYS A 688 -17.13 -7.06 -0.01
C LYS A 688 -18.16 -6.08 -0.56
N ALA A 689 -19.45 -6.43 -0.48
CA ALA A 689 -20.53 -5.50 -0.77
C ALA A 689 -20.66 -4.50 0.38
N VAL A 690 -20.81 -3.22 0.05
CA VAL A 690 -20.84 -2.14 1.04
C VAL A 690 -21.83 -1.04 0.65
N LEU A 691 -22.23 -0.23 1.64
CA LEU A 691 -23.05 0.95 1.44
C LEU A 691 -22.19 2.21 1.65
N LEU A 692 -22.02 3.01 0.60
CA LEU A 692 -21.30 4.29 0.63
C LEU A 692 -22.20 5.38 0.06
N GLY A 693 -23.34 5.62 0.72
CA GLY A 693 -24.45 6.44 0.20
C GLY A 693 -25.24 5.78 -0.94
N LYS A 694 -24.63 4.82 -1.64
CA LYS A 694 -25.25 3.90 -2.61
C LYS A 694 -24.57 2.52 -2.53
N PRO A 695 -25.20 1.45 -3.03
CA PRO A 695 -24.57 0.14 -3.09
C PRO A 695 -23.30 0.15 -3.92
N CYS A 696 -22.25 -0.44 -3.37
CA CYS A 696 -20.95 -0.56 -3.99
C CYS A 696 -20.39 -1.97 -3.73
N ALA A 697 -19.40 -2.35 -4.52
CA ALA A 697 -18.52 -3.47 -4.24
C ALA A 697 -17.10 -2.94 -4.03
N VAL A 698 -16.50 -3.25 -2.88
CA VAL A 698 -15.05 -3.07 -2.70
C VAL A 698 -14.39 -4.36 -3.09
N VAL A 699 -13.45 -4.32 -4.03
CA VAL A 699 -12.85 -5.52 -4.61
C VAL A 699 -11.33 -5.47 -4.59
N LEU A 700 -10.71 -6.65 -4.55
CA LEU A 700 -9.29 -6.85 -4.73
C LEU A 700 -9.05 -7.43 -6.13
N ASP A 701 -8.12 -6.82 -6.86
CA ASP A 701 -7.63 -7.40 -8.11
C ASP A 701 -6.54 -8.46 -7.86
N GLU A 702 -6.05 -9.10 -8.93
CA GLU A 702 -4.94 -10.07 -8.86
C GLU A 702 -3.65 -9.49 -8.29
N ASP A 703 -3.40 -8.20 -8.54
CA ASP A 703 -2.28 -7.44 -8.00
C ASP A 703 -2.51 -6.99 -6.55
N ARG A 704 -3.61 -7.44 -5.93
CA ARG A 704 -3.99 -7.16 -4.54
C ARG A 704 -4.18 -5.66 -4.27
N ARG A 705 -4.61 -4.91 -5.28
CA ARG A 705 -5.00 -3.49 -5.19
C ARG A 705 -6.48 -3.39 -4.94
N VAL A 706 -6.86 -2.36 -4.19
CA VAL A 706 -8.23 -2.13 -3.75
C VAL A 706 -8.94 -1.19 -4.72
N HIS A 707 -10.12 -1.59 -5.15
CA HIS A 707 -11.01 -0.81 -6.00
C HIS A 707 -12.39 -0.69 -5.37
N VAL A 708 -13.02 0.47 -5.54
CA VAL A 708 -14.45 0.63 -5.28
C VAL A 708 -15.17 0.66 -6.62
N VAL A 709 -16.15 -0.23 -6.76
CA VAL A 709 -16.97 -0.37 -7.95
C VAL A 709 -18.39 0.04 -7.61
N THR A 710 -18.96 0.92 -8.41
CA THR A 710 -20.32 1.43 -8.23
C THR A 710 -20.96 1.74 -9.56
N ALA A 711 -22.29 1.76 -9.64
CA ALA A 711 -22.97 2.21 -10.86
C ALA A 711 -22.69 3.69 -11.15
N ALA A 712 -22.58 4.04 -12.44
CA ALA A 712 -22.47 5.41 -12.90
C ALA A 712 -23.80 6.18 -12.67
N THR A 713 -23.69 7.48 -12.43
CA THR A 713 -24.84 8.34 -12.14
C THR A 713 -25.84 8.39 -13.31
N GLY A 714 -27.13 8.21 -13.00
CA GLY A 714 -28.23 8.21 -13.98
C GLY A 714 -28.74 6.83 -14.34
N GLU A 715 -27.99 5.78 -13.99
CA GLU A 715 -28.49 4.41 -13.93
C GLU A 715 -28.89 4.11 -12.49
N ARG A 716 -29.99 3.36 -12.29
CA ARG A 716 -30.27 2.80 -10.98
C ARG A 716 -29.10 1.87 -10.66
N ALA A 717 -28.53 1.99 -9.45
CA ALA A 717 -27.40 1.17 -9.03
C ALA A 717 -27.71 -0.32 -9.18
#